data_AF-A0A356B0I7-F1
#
_entry.id   AF-A0A356B0I7-F1
#
_cell.length_a   1.000
_cell.length_b   1.000
_cell.length_c   1.000
_cell.angle_alpha   90.00
_cell.angle_beta   90.00
_cell.angle_gamma   90.00
#
_symmetry.space_group_name_H-M   'P 1'
#
loop_
_entity.id
_entity.type
_entity.pdbx_description
1 polymer ?
#
loop_
_entity_poly.entity_id
_entity_poly.type
_entity_poly.pdbx_seq_one_letter_code
_entity_poly.pdbx_strand_id
1 'polypeptide(L)'
;MLHKKIVRLCATLLIAMFLYQPVYGVGAMITSKTTSIDGNAMQCGTMDSLKGFIRKPIDPPPSDEYFINFHYIYPDDVMNDFTVWSSFDGNEYDDIMISQTDDRLTAIKGSAVGEIDIRVEPDVWHNFLIHVKADETVSLYINGEQANIGGVFDFPQIGTGRMSALGYIGDLSSATHNGMGYVDNIRVFTRDELLMEEDFNGELADWTFYTTAFIADPPKNIPMPEPLKFSIDAEKLGFPPGEDIDLSVTGLLNDRTPVVMPLCSSLTVESSNPEVIKISQEGDEFVATGVKEGTCVIKARLTYENKEYQVSKELFVSKEPVVYEILLKADNTQPVQGEKTTVSVLAKYTDGSEAELKEGVVLKSSDPAVIKPVTGDVYEVSALKGGDALLTAVCTKDGKALQGTLAFHVSSLKEIEVLFNTNQFFKGNTGNFLLKGILTNDETVDSSELENITCKSDNPQVVTVSVKEGVPFYEVTGIGGASITVTATLGGVTKSKTFQLTAEELTFSKTKSTIYTEEKVAAARRNAEKYQWASSTKYSVMNTANYHITYGYEFLWSLVTDQNIPRSYAVNQPLGCLNCGKAIDKFGNYPYNANHFNAPWKLECPNCRMRFPTNDFAAYYKSGLDQNHNFDPDLADKSLLVNTLYPEKGEKWGVDDGYGYTDEDGNHYTFVAYYNHWHLWHGGVISKAITSLRDAYIYSGNMKYARAGAILLDRIADVYPDMDIWTYKKQDGFLNSDGGTNRGKVIGSIWETGLVENYLTAYDAFFPVLDDPEIVEFLSEKAEQYHLGNKDGAGIRRNIEDGIIRQVYPAVQNAQIRGNNGMHQSTLATAAVVLDSMPETKEWLDFNFKSGVSSASNVTGGNILATFINDVNRDGHGNEAAPGYNQLWLSQYIGVANTLAGYELYPAADLYENPKFRKMFFAMIPLMLTDKYSAIIGDSASTGNPTRYVDMNQTILAYQHYKDPLLAQVIYFLNNNSTEGIHGDIFHEDPEQVAADIQQVIDEYGPLVLKSDNLTGYGLSVLRDGYNITIDLGIHHTLAELPYTASADLETIRSQRLLFNAQDIGDSVQFTFNVL
;
A
#
# COMPACT_ATOMS: atom_id res chain seq x y z
N MET A 1 5.63 55.76 23.34
CA MET A 1 5.67 55.94 21.86
C MET A 1 6.32 54.78 21.09
N LEU A 2 6.74 53.68 21.75
CA LEU A 2 7.29 52.47 21.10
C LEU A 2 6.24 51.34 20.93
N HIS A 3 5.20 51.31 21.76
CA HIS A 3 4.14 50.30 21.73
C HIS A 3 3.12 50.48 20.58
N LYS A 4 2.93 51.70 20.06
CA LYS A 4 2.06 51.95 18.89
C LYS A 4 2.74 51.69 17.54
N LYS A 5 4.06 51.44 17.52
CA LYS A 5 4.79 51.05 16.29
C LYS A 5 4.92 49.54 16.12
N ILE A 6 4.93 48.76 17.22
CA ILE A 6 5.00 47.29 17.17
C ILE A 6 3.63 46.68 16.80
N VAL A 7 2.53 47.26 17.31
CA VAL A 7 1.17 46.80 16.94
C VAL A 7 0.80 47.13 15.49
N ARG A 8 1.39 48.19 14.90
CA ARG A 8 1.29 48.44 13.45
C ARG A 8 2.18 47.52 12.62
N LEU A 9 3.35 47.11 13.11
CA LEU A 9 4.20 46.14 12.41
C LEU A 9 3.58 44.73 12.39
N CYS A 10 2.97 44.29 13.49
CA CYS A 10 2.32 42.98 13.57
C CYS A 10 0.99 42.91 12.81
N ALA A 11 0.23 44.01 12.71
CA ALA A 11 -0.98 44.07 11.88
C ALA A 11 -0.68 44.15 10.37
N THR A 12 0.48 44.69 9.96
CA THR A 12 0.91 44.69 8.56
C THR A 12 1.56 43.36 8.14
N LEU A 13 2.19 42.63 9.07
CA LEU A 13 2.71 41.28 8.81
C LEU A 13 1.62 40.19 8.79
N LEU A 14 0.53 40.33 9.56
CA LEU A 14 -0.59 39.37 9.49
C LEU A 14 -1.48 39.55 8.24
N ILE A 15 -1.55 40.76 7.66
CA ILE A 15 -2.25 40.99 6.39
C ILE A 15 -1.37 40.59 5.18
N ALA A 16 -0.04 40.51 5.35
CA ALA A 16 0.87 39.99 4.33
C ALA A 16 0.95 38.45 4.27
N MET A 17 0.55 37.74 5.32
CA MET A 17 0.55 36.26 5.37
C MET A 17 -0.71 35.61 4.78
N PHE A 18 -1.75 36.37 4.44
CA PHE A 18 -2.93 35.89 3.70
C PHE A 18 -2.97 36.32 2.23
N LEU A 19 -1.90 36.95 1.72
CA LEU A 19 -1.82 37.46 0.33
C LEU A 19 -0.56 37.03 -0.43
N TYR A 20 0.21 36.06 0.07
CA TYR A 20 1.38 35.52 -0.63
C TYR A 20 1.34 33.99 -0.63
N GLN A 21 0.70 33.43 -1.66
CA GLN A 21 1.15 32.14 -2.19
C GLN A 21 2.51 32.33 -2.87
N PRO A 22 3.41 31.34 -2.83
CA PRO A 22 4.67 31.43 -3.55
C PRO A 22 4.37 31.48 -5.06
N VAL A 23 4.56 32.66 -5.67
CA VAL A 23 4.74 32.78 -7.11
C VAL A 23 6.09 32.14 -7.42
N TYR A 24 6.07 30.83 -7.62
CA TYR A 24 7.11 30.16 -8.39
C TYR A 24 7.12 30.80 -9.78
N GLY A 25 8.29 31.29 -10.17
CA GLY A 25 8.69 31.65 -11.53
C GLY A 25 7.60 32.20 -12.43
N VAL A 26 7.63 33.52 -12.65
CA VAL A 26 7.12 34.12 -13.90
C VAL A 26 7.92 33.49 -15.05
N GLY A 27 7.48 32.33 -15.54
CA GLY A 27 7.65 31.97 -16.94
C GLY A 27 6.95 33.06 -17.73
N ALA A 28 7.67 33.70 -18.64
CA ALA A 28 7.17 34.82 -19.40
C ALA A 28 5.81 34.49 -20.04
N MET A 29 4.73 35.16 -19.60
CA MET A 29 3.54 35.30 -20.43
C MET A 29 3.94 36.19 -21.60
N ILE A 30 4.40 35.56 -22.67
CA ILE A 30 4.58 36.22 -23.95
C ILE A 30 3.18 36.29 -24.57
N THR A 31 2.56 37.47 -24.53
CA THR A 31 1.49 37.79 -25.47
C THR A 31 2.13 38.00 -26.84
N SER A 32 2.45 36.90 -27.54
CA SER A 32 2.90 36.97 -28.92
C SER A 32 1.69 37.30 -29.77
N LYS A 33 1.71 38.48 -30.38
CA LYS A 33 0.91 38.77 -31.57
C LYS A 33 1.21 37.69 -32.60
N THR A 34 0.24 36.81 -32.81
CA THR A 34 0.17 35.84 -33.89
C THR A 34 0.04 36.59 -35.22
N THR A 35 0.95 36.30 -36.15
CA THR A 35 0.65 36.42 -37.58
C THR A 35 0.74 35.00 -38.13
N SER A 36 -0.39 34.30 -38.24
CA SER A 36 -0.46 33.06 -39.02
C SER A 36 -0.32 33.43 -40.49
N ILE A 37 0.61 32.76 -41.17
CA ILE A 37 0.69 32.74 -42.62
C ILE A 37 0.91 31.26 -42.92
N ASP A 38 -0.15 30.63 -43.46
CA ASP A 38 -0.34 29.20 -43.72
C ASP A 38 -0.73 28.37 -42.47
N GLY A 39 -1.85 27.63 -42.58
CA GLY A 39 -2.51 26.90 -41.49
C GLY A 39 -1.62 25.89 -40.74
N ASN A 40 -1.91 25.62 -39.47
CA ASN A 40 -1.00 24.95 -38.55
C ASN A 40 -1.68 24.35 -37.31
N ALA A 41 -1.09 23.33 -36.69
CA ALA A 41 -1.53 22.64 -35.49
C ALA A 41 -0.92 23.24 -34.21
N MET A 42 -1.48 22.87 -33.06
CA MET A 42 -0.94 23.21 -31.75
C MET A 42 0.05 22.16 -31.28
N GLN A 43 1.29 22.55 -31.00
CA GLN A 43 2.27 21.70 -30.32
C GLN A 43 2.10 21.85 -28.80
N CYS A 44 1.89 20.72 -28.11
CA CYS A 44 1.79 20.62 -26.66
C CYS A 44 3.00 19.85 -26.12
N GLY A 45 3.84 20.51 -25.32
CA GLY A 45 5.03 19.91 -24.72
C GLY A 45 6.26 19.92 -25.63
N THR A 46 7.36 19.42 -25.08
CA THR A 46 8.63 19.15 -25.79
C THR A 46 9.31 17.96 -25.12
N MET A 47 10.18 17.24 -25.84
CA MET A 47 10.88 16.07 -25.28
C MET A 47 11.77 16.38 -24.05
N ASP A 48 12.15 17.65 -23.85
CA ASP A 48 13.06 18.10 -22.79
C ASP A 48 12.39 18.96 -21.69
N SER A 49 11.10 19.30 -21.82
CA SER A 49 10.43 20.25 -20.91
C SER A 49 9.50 19.55 -19.94
N LEU A 50 9.53 20.03 -18.69
CA LEU A 50 8.57 19.68 -17.67
C LEU A 50 7.42 20.69 -17.74
N LYS A 51 6.22 20.20 -18.08
CA LYS A 51 4.95 20.92 -18.17
C LYS A 51 4.77 21.70 -19.48
N GLY A 52 3.68 21.43 -20.21
CA GLY A 52 3.32 22.16 -21.43
C GLY A 52 1.99 21.67 -21.98
N PHE A 53 0.92 22.45 -21.79
CA PHE A 53 -0.44 22.06 -22.15
C PHE A 53 -1.29 23.25 -22.63
N ILE A 54 -2.41 22.92 -23.28
CA ILE A 54 -3.46 23.87 -23.68
C ILE A 54 -4.79 23.57 -22.99
N ARG A 55 -5.61 24.61 -22.84
CA ARG A 55 -6.98 24.55 -22.34
C ARG A 55 -7.84 25.67 -22.93
N LYS A 56 -9.12 25.43 -23.19
CA LYS A 56 -10.10 26.46 -23.62
C LYS A 56 -11.43 26.31 -22.87
N PRO A 57 -11.94 27.34 -22.19
CA PRO A 57 -13.31 27.33 -21.68
C PRO A 57 -14.32 27.27 -22.83
N ILE A 58 -15.43 26.54 -22.63
CA ILE A 58 -16.55 26.48 -23.58
C ILE A 58 -17.88 26.57 -22.84
N ASP A 59 -18.96 26.92 -23.54
CA ASP A 59 -20.30 26.74 -23.00
C ASP A 59 -20.61 25.23 -22.92
N PRO A 60 -21.18 24.73 -21.81
CA PRO A 60 -21.50 23.31 -21.69
C PRO A 60 -22.45 22.82 -22.80
N PRO A 61 -22.23 21.61 -23.35
CA PRO A 61 -23.15 21.00 -24.32
C PRO A 61 -24.60 21.04 -23.82
N PRO A 62 -25.60 21.31 -24.66
CA PRO A 62 -27.00 21.41 -24.21
C PRO A 62 -27.64 20.05 -23.89
N SER A 63 -27.02 18.94 -24.32
CA SER A 63 -27.44 17.55 -24.14
C SER A 63 -26.46 16.80 -23.24
N ASP A 64 -26.94 15.77 -22.55
CA ASP A 64 -26.11 14.82 -21.80
C ASP A 64 -25.44 13.77 -22.73
N GLU A 65 -25.86 13.72 -24.00
CA GLU A 65 -25.16 12.99 -25.08
C GLU A 65 -24.49 13.98 -26.05
N TYR A 66 -23.18 13.87 -26.21
CA TYR A 66 -22.36 14.69 -27.12
C TYR A 66 -21.08 13.98 -27.56
N PHE A 67 -20.39 14.57 -28.53
CA PHE A 67 -19.21 14.04 -29.17
C PHE A 67 -18.07 15.06 -29.13
N ILE A 68 -16.86 14.56 -28.90
CA ILE A 68 -15.61 15.31 -28.98
C ILE A 68 -14.74 14.62 -30.01
N ASN A 69 -14.23 15.38 -30.96
CA ASN A 69 -13.37 14.87 -32.01
C ASN A 69 -12.11 15.73 -32.16
N PHE A 70 -10.96 15.11 -32.40
CA PHE A 70 -9.72 15.83 -32.66
C PHE A 70 -8.70 14.94 -33.39
N HIS A 71 -7.73 15.56 -34.04
CA HIS A 71 -6.60 14.89 -34.65
C HIS A 71 -5.37 15.02 -33.75
N TYR A 72 -4.65 13.91 -33.58
CA TYR A 72 -3.48 13.80 -32.73
C TYR A 72 -2.32 13.12 -33.45
N ILE A 73 -1.11 13.64 -33.28
CA ILE A 73 0.14 13.03 -33.77
C ILE A 73 1.24 13.28 -32.74
N TYR A 74 2.12 12.31 -32.54
CA TYR A 74 3.30 12.41 -31.67
C TYR A 74 4.55 11.97 -32.44
N PRO A 75 5.76 12.43 -32.08
CA PRO A 75 7.00 12.05 -32.76
C PRO A 75 7.42 10.61 -32.43
N ASP A 76 8.25 9.99 -33.27
CA ASP A 76 8.93 8.71 -32.98
C ASP A 76 10.02 8.87 -31.90
N ASP A 77 9.58 9.05 -30.65
CA ASP A 77 10.41 9.25 -29.47
C ASP A 77 9.68 8.77 -28.19
N VAL A 78 10.37 8.75 -27.05
CA VAL A 78 9.87 8.18 -25.80
C VAL A 78 8.79 9.07 -25.18
N MET A 79 7.56 8.56 -25.13
CA MET A 79 6.42 9.23 -24.49
C MET A 79 6.24 8.68 -23.08
N ASN A 80 6.12 9.55 -22.08
CA ASN A 80 5.88 9.13 -20.69
C ASN A 80 4.76 9.95 -20.06
N ASP A 81 3.62 9.29 -19.79
CA ASP A 81 2.42 9.85 -19.15
C ASP A 81 1.95 11.21 -19.74
N PHE A 82 1.93 11.31 -21.06
CA PHE A 82 1.47 12.49 -21.79
C PHE A 82 -0.06 12.53 -21.87
N THR A 83 -0.71 13.62 -21.44
CA THR A 83 -2.18 13.71 -21.51
C THR A 83 -2.63 14.07 -22.93
N VAL A 84 -3.17 13.10 -23.65
CA VAL A 84 -3.73 13.26 -25.00
C VAL A 84 -5.03 14.03 -24.96
N TRP A 85 -5.89 13.76 -23.98
CA TRP A 85 -7.15 14.48 -23.78
C TRP A 85 -7.60 14.45 -22.32
N SER A 86 -8.25 15.53 -21.90
CA SER A 86 -9.00 15.61 -20.64
C SER A 86 -10.06 16.69 -20.76
N SER A 87 -11.18 16.55 -20.05
CA SER A 87 -12.24 17.55 -19.97
C SER A 87 -12.63 17.85 -18.53
N PHE A 88 -13.16 19.05 -18.30
CA PHE A 88 -13.42 19.58 -16.96
C PHE A 88 -14.83 20.21 -16.88
N ASP A 89 -15.59 19.93 -15.83
CA ASP A 89 -16.95 20.46 -15.64
C ASP A 89 -16.97 21.81 -14.89
N GLY A 90 -15.85 22.18 -14.27
CA GLY A 90 -15.72 23.38 -13.43
C GLY A 90 -15.29 23.08 -12.00
N ASN A 91 -15.43 21.84 -11.53
CA ASN A 91 -15.00 21.34 -10.23
C ASN A 91 -13.98 20.19 -10.34
N GLU A 92 -14.22 19.24 -11.25
CA GLU A 92 -13.40 18.03 -11.43
C GLU A 92 -13.28 17.62 -12.91
N TYR A 93 -12.47 16.59 -13.17
CA TYR A 93 -12.41 15.96 -14.49
C TYR A 93 -13.73 15.26 -14.79
N ASP A 94 -14.26 15.43 -16.00
CA ASP A 94 -15.65 15.11 -16.32
C ASP A 94 -15.81 13.88 -17.22
N ASP A 95 -15.37 13.93 -18.48
CA ASP A 95 -15.72 12.86 -19.43
C ASP A 95 -14.79 11.64 -19.29
N ILE A 96 -13.59 11.77 -19.86
CA ILE A 96 -12.53 10.77 -19.90
C ILE A 96 -11.18 11.49 -19.93
N MET A 97 -10.19 10.92 -19.25
CA MET A 97 -8.81 11.35 -19.33
C MET A 97 -8.01 10.27 -20.05
N ILE A 98 -7.35 10.64 -21.15
CA ILE A 98 -6.53 9.76 -21.97
C ILE A 98 -5.07 10.16 -21.75
N SER A 99 -4.29 9.23 -21.21
CA SER A 99 -2.83 9.36 -21.09
C SER A 99 -2.11 8.42 -22.06
N GLN A 100 -0.92 8.80 -22.50
CA GLN A 100 -0.05 8.04 -23.39
C GLN A 100 1.30 7.75 -22.74
N THR A 101 1.76 6.50 -22.85
CA THR A 101 3.15 6.09 -22.59
C THR A 101 3.62 5.21 -23.74
N ASP A 102 4.72 5.59 -24.38
CA ASP A 102 5.16 5.08 -25.69
C ASP A 102 4.00 5.09 -26.71
N ASP A 103 3.69 3.97 -27.34
CA ASP A 103 2.57 3.81 -28.27
C ASP A 103 1.24 3.40 -27.59
N ARG A 104 1.26 3.26 -26.25
CA ARG A 104 0.14 2.77 -25.45
C ARG A 104 -0.70 3.92 -24.92
N LEU A 105 -2.02 3.73 -24.94
CA LEU A 105 -2.99 4.66 -24.39
C LEU A 105 -3.68 4.04 -23.17
N THR A 106 -4.00 4.87 -22.19
CA THR A 106 -4.77 4.48 -21.01
C THR A 106 -5.85 5.51 -20.72
N ALA A 107 -7.06 5.03 -20.44
CA ALA A 107 -8.14 5.83 -19.89
C ALA A 107 -8.11 5.80 -18.35
N ILE A 108 -8.29 6.96 -17.72
CA ILE A 108 -8.22 7.10 -16.26
C ILE A 108 -9.59 7.50 -15.70
N LYS A 109 -10.08 6.78 -14.68
CA LYS A 109 -11.23 7.15 -13.84
C LYS A 109 -10.84 7.08 -12.36
N GLY A 110 -10.62 8.23 -11.72
CA GLY A 110 -10.17 8.26 -10.32
C GLY A 110 -8.82 7.52 -10.17
N SER A 111 -8.80 6.44 -9.38
CA SER A 111 -7.64 5.54 -9.25
C SER A 111 -7.67 4.32 -10.17
N ALA A 112 -8.73 4.13 -10.96
CA ALA A 112 -8.85 3.06 -11.93
C ALA A 112 -8.22 3.47 -13.27
N VAL A 113 -7.43 2.58 -13.85
CA VAL A 113 -6.77 2.77 -15.15
C VAL A 113 -7.19 1.62 -16.05
N GLY A 114 -7.84 1.94 -17.17
CA GLY A 114 -8.17 0.99 -18.22
C GLY A 114 -7.22 1.16 -19.39
N GLU A 115 -6.54 0.10 -19.79
CA GLU A 115 -5.75 0.13 -21.03
C GLU A 115 -6.67 0.19 -22.25
N ILE A 116 -6.32 1.06 -23.19
CA ILE A 116 -6.97 1.16 -24.50
C ILE A 116 -6.27 0.16 -25.43
N ASP A 117 -7.05 -0.72 -26.04
CA ASP A 117 -6.57 -1.82 -26.90
C ASP A 117 -5.97 -1.37 -28.24
N ILE A 118 -6.30 -0.16 -28.71
CA ILE A 118 -5.75 0.43 -29.92
C ILE A 118 -4.43 1.16 -29.63
N ARG A 119 -3.37 0.79 -30.36
CA ARG A 119 -2.05 1.46 -30.34
C ARG A 119 -2.00 2.63 -31.32
N VAL A 120 -1.24 3.67 -30.98
CA VAL A 120 -1.00 4.83 -31.87
C VAL A 120 0.39 4.76 -32.49
N GLU A 121 0.50 5.03 -33.78
CA GLU A 121 1.76 5.04 -34.52
C GLU A 121 2.39 6.44 -34.46
N PRO A 122 3.71 6.54 -34.24
CA PRO A 122 4.39 7.82 -34.26
C PRO A 122 4.41 8.41 -35.68
N ASP A 123 4.45 9.73 -35.77
CA ASP A 123 4.50 10.52 -37.00
C ASP A 123 3.35 10.27 -38.00
N VAL A 124 2.21 9.74 -37.51
CA VAL A 124 0.96 9.58 -38.24
C VAL A 124 -0.17 10.34 -37.53
N TRP A 125 -1.07 10.95 -38.31
CA TRP A 125 -2.28 11.57 -37.76
C TRP A 125 -3.30 10.49 -37.36
N HIS A 126 -3.66 10.49 -36.09
CA HIS A 126 -4.72 9.68 -35.52
C HIS A 126 -5.96 10.52 -35.29
N ASN A 127 -7.10 10.02 -35.71
CA ASN A 127 -8.39 10.62 -35.45
C ASN A 127 -8.99 10.03 -34.16
N PHE A 128 -9.26 10.86 -33.16
CA PHE A 128 -9.91 10.48 -31.91
C PHE A 128 -11.34 10.98 -31.91
N LEU A 129 -12.29 10.11 -31.59
CA LEU A 129 -13.69 10.44 -31.38
C LEU A 129 -14.16 9.87 -30.04
N ILE A 130 -14.50 10.74 -29.11
CA ILE A 130 -15.06 10.43 -27.80
C ILE A 130 -16.57 10.67 -27.89
N HIS A 131 -17.37 9.66 -27.60
CA HIS A 131 -18.83 9.73 -27.54
C HIS A 131 -19.26 9.64 -26.08
N VAL A 132 -19.66 10.77 -25.51
CA VAL A 132 -20.25 10.86 -24.17
C VAL A 132 -21.74 10.58 -24.30
N LYS A 133 -22.24 9.61 -23.53
CA LYS A 133 -23.62 9.14 -23.60
C LYS A 133 -24.44 9.62 -22.41
N ALA A 134 -25.75 9.76 -22.64
CA ALA A 134 -26.70 10.16 -21.60
C ALA A 134 -26.84 9.15 -20.45
N ASP A 135 -26.27 7.94 -20.56
CA ASP A 135 -26.24 6.92 -19.51
C ASP A 135 -24.95 6.96 -18.66
N GLU A 136 -24.21 8.06 -18.68
CA GLU A 136 -22.97 8.29 -17.92
C GLU A 136 -21.82 7.34 -18.34
N THR A 137 -21.82 6.90 -19.60
CA THR A 137 -20.73 6.13 -20.22
C THR A 137 -20.12 6.85 -21.40
N VAL A 138 -18.89 6.46 -21.75
CA VAL A 138 -18.10 7.02 -22.83
C VAL A 138 -17.61 5.90 -23.74
N SER A 139 -17.88 6.00 -25.04
CA SER A 139 -17.23 5.17 -26.06
C SER A 139 -16.09 5.96 -26.70
N LEU A 140 -14.94 5.32 -26.89
CA LEU A 140 -13.80 5.89 -27.59
C LEU A 140 -13.64 5.22 -28.96
N TYR A 141 -13.38 6.00 -30.00
CA TYR A 141 -13.01 5.51 -31.32
C TYR A 141 -11.69 6.14 -31.74
N ILE A 142 -10.77 5.32 -32.23
CA ILE A 142 -9.49 5.77 -32.79
C ILE A 142 -9.42 5.28 -34.23
N ASN A 143 -9.22 6.21 -35.18
CA ASN A 143 -9.24 5.93 -36.62
C ASN A 143 -10.52 5.18 -37.07
N GLY A 144 -11.64 5.49 -36.43
CA GLY A 144 -12.96 4.89 -36.69
C GLY A 144 -13.15 3.47 -36.15
N GLU A 145 -12.17 2.91 -35.44
CA GLU A 145 -12.29 1.64 -34.73
C GLU A 145 -12.68 1.93 -33.28
N GLN A 146 -13.71 1.25 -32.78
CA GLN A 146 -14.15 1.39 -31.39
C GLN A 146 -13.14 0.73 -30.47
N ALA A 147 -12.60 1.48 -29.52
CA ALA A 147 -11.62 0.99 -28.59
C ALA A 147 -12.29 0.23 -27.44
N ASN A 148 -11.73 -0.92 -27.08
CA ASN A 148 -11.98 -1.56 -25.81
C ASN A 148 -11.08 -0.92 -24.73
N ILE A 149 -11.70 -0.51 -23.63
CA ILE A 149 -11.03 0.13 -22.51
C ILE A 149 -11.14 -0.81 -21.30
N GLY A 150 -10.06 -1.50 -20.97
CA GLY A 150 -9.99 -2.39 -19.80
C GLY A 150 -11.08 -3.48 -19.77
N GLY A 151 -11.48 -4.00 -20.93
CA GLY A 151 -12.49 -5.06 -21.09
C GLY A 151 -13.87 -4.58 -21.52
N VAL A 152 -14.13 -3.28 -21.58
CA VAL A 152 -15.45 -2.71 -21.92
C VAL A 152 -15.37 -1.73 -23.10
N PHE A 153 -16.39 -1.71 -23.95
CA PHE A 153 -16.49 -0.76 -25.08
C PHE A 153 -17.22 0.55 -24.72
N ASP A 154 -17.92 0.53 -23.58
CA ASP A 154 -18.60 1.67 -22.97
C ASP A 154 -18.00 1.86 -21.58
N PHE A 155 -17.03 2.77 -21.48
CA PHE A 155 -16.27 3.02 -20.28
C PHE A 155 -17.03 4.00 -19.38
N PRO A 156 -17.08 3.82 -18.05
CA PRO A 156 -17.78 4.75 -17.19
C PRO A 156 -17.18 6.17 -17.25
N GLN A 157 -18.03 7.18 -17.36
CA GLN A 157 -17.64 8.59 -17.28
C GLN A 157 -16.96 8.89 -15.91
N ILE A 158 -16.06 9.88 -15.87
CA ILE A 158 -15.36 10.28 -14.63
C ILE A 158 -16.31 11.01 -13.68
N GLY A 159 -16.98 12.06 -14.16
CA GLY A 159 -17.97 12.86 -13.47
C GLY A 159 -19.38 12.64 -14.02
N THR A 160 -20.35 13.36 -13.46
CA THR A 160 -21.75 13.38 -13.94
C THR A 160 -22.15 14.77 -14.48
N GLY A 161 -21.14 15.61 -14.74
CA GLY A 161 -21.30 16.95 -15.26
C GLY A 161 -21.41 16.97 -16.77
N ARG A 162 -21.46 18.19 -17.31
CA ARG A 162 -21.21 18.44 -18.73
C ARG A 162 -19.99 19.33 -18.85
N MET A 163 -19.11 19.00 -19.79
CA MET A 163 -17.83 19.68 -19.97
C MET A 163 -18.01 21.19 -20.12
N SER A 164 -17.33 21.98 -19.29
CA SER A 164 -17.27 23.45 -19.37
C SER A 164 -15.90 23.98 -19.82
N ALA A 165 -14.91 23.09 -20.01
CA ALA A 165 -13.66 23.42 -20.65
C ALA A 165 -13.03 22.21 -21.36
N LEU A 166 -12.47 22.47 -22.54
CA LEU A 166 -11.60 21.56 -23.29
C LEU A 166 -10.21 21.55 -22.66
N GLY A 167 -9.62 20.37 -22.56
CA GLY A 167 -8.31 20.17 -21.97
C GLY A 167 -8.36 20.04 -20.44
N TYR A 168 -7.28 19.57 -19.84
CA TYR A 168 -5.91 19.73 -20.36
C TYR A 168 -5.48 18.75 -21.46
N ILE A 169 -4.73 19.27 -22.44
CA ILE A 169 -4.07 18.51 -23.51
C ILE A 169 -2.58 18.87 -23.47
N GLY A 170 -1.71 17.92 -23.14
CA GLY A 170 -0.26 18.13 -23.00
C GLY A 170 0.37 17.46 -21.77
N ASP A 171 1.60 17.84 -21.45
CA ASP A 171 2.30 17.37 -20.23
C ASP A 171 1.85 18.18 -19.01
N LEU A 172 1.24 17.50 -18.03
CA LEU A 172 0.68 18.09 -16.81
C LEU A 172 1.65 18.04 -15.61
N SER A 173 2.77 17.32 -15.74
CA SER A 173 3.64 16.97 -14.63
C SER A 173 4.52 18.12 -14.14
N SER A 174 5.12 17.95 -12.97
CA SER A 174 6.18 18.84 -12.46
C SER A 174 7.51 18.12 -12.17
N ALA A 175 7.59 16.81 -12.42
CA ALA A 175 8.79 16.00 -12.39
C ALA A 175 8.56 14.63 -13.10
N THR A 176 9.54 14.22 -13.91
CA THR A 176 9.74 12.91 -14.59
C THR A 176 8.77 12.45 -15.69
N HIS A 177 7.74 13.20 -16.08
CA HIS A 177 6.97 12.92 -17.31
C HIS A 177 7.52 13.79 -18.44
N ASN A 178 7.76 13.19 -19.60
CA ASN A 178 8.29 13.86 -20.79
C ASN A 178 7.45 13.40 -21.98
N GLY A 179 6.96 14.33 -22.79
CA GLY A 179 6.21 14.01 -24.00
C GLY A 179 5.93 15.25 -24.84
N MET A 180 5.76 15.01 -26.15
CA MET A 180 5.45 16.05 -27.12
C MET A 180 4.37 15.52 -28.07
N GLY A 181 3.30 16.28 -28.25
CA GLY A 181 2.23 15.94 -29.19
C GLY A 181 1.73 17.16 -29.95
N TYR A 182 1.12 16.93 -31.10
CA TYR A 182 0.45 17.96 -31.89
C TYR A 182 -1.04 17.64 -31.97
N VAL A 183 -1.87 18.66 -31.76
CA VAL A 183 -3.33 18.56 -31.86
C VAL A 183 -3.86 19.53 -32.89
N ASP A 184 -4.81 19.05 -33.69
CA ASP A 184 -5.44 19.80 -34.77
C ASP A 184 -6.92 19.44 -34.92
N ASN A 185 -7.70 20.26 -35.63
CA ASN A 185 -9.10 20.01 -35.99
C ASN A 185 -10.00 19.53 -34.82
N ILE A 186 -10.03 20.28 -33.72
CA ILE A 186 -10.90 19.97 -32.58
C ILE A 186 -12.34 20.34 -32.91
N ARG A 187 -13.27 19.41 -32.70
CA ARG A 187 -14.71 19.61 -32.87
C ARG A 187 -15.46 19.08 -31.66
N VAL A 188 -16.46 19.83 -31.21
CA VAL A 188 -17.42 19.37 -30.20
C VAL A 188 -18.82 19.55 -30.78
N PHE A 189 -19.63 18.50 -30.73
CA PHE A 189 -20.94 18.50 -31.37
C PHE A 189 -21.91 17.56 -30.66
N THR A 190 -23.20 17.84 -30.77
CA THR A 190 -24.25 16.87 -30.46
C THR A 190 -24.69 16.19 -31.75
N ARG A 191 -25.67 15.29 -31.68
CA ARG A 191 -26.33 14.80 -32.91
C ARG A 191 -26.97 15.92 -33.72
N ASP A 192 -27.31 17.03 -33.07
CA ASP A 192 -28.17 18.09 -33.61
C ASP A 192 -27.40 19.36 -34.02
N GLU A 193 -26.26 19.65 -33.38
CA GLU A 193 -25.52 20.88 -33.63
C GLU A 193 -24.01 20.74 -33.44
N LEU A 194 -23.26 21.50 -34.25
CA LEU A 194 -21.83 21.74 -34.03
C LEU A 194 -21.67 22.86 -33.00
N LEU A 195 -21.13 22.53 -31.84
CA LEU A 195 -20.97 23.45 -30.71
C LEU A 195 -19.68 24.27 -30.84
N MET A 196 -18.61 23.63 -31.31
CA MET A 196 -17.29 24.23 -31.39
C MET A 196 -16.47 23.55 -32.48
N GLU A 197 -15.67 24.35 -33.18
CA GLU A 197 -14.69 23.91 -34.16
C GLU A 197 -13.43 24.80 -34.05
N GLU A 198 -12.25 24.18 -33.99
CA GLU A 198 -10.95 24.85 -33.98
C GLU A 198 -9.97 24.06 -34.85
N ASP A 199 -9.55 24.67 -35.95
CA ASP A 199 -8.59 24.13 -36.92
C ASP A 199 -7.20 24.76 -36.78
N PHE A 200 -7.02 25.64 -35.78
CA PHE A 200 -5.79 26.38 -35.47
C PHE A 200 -5.18 27.19 -36.65
N ASN A 201 -5.91 27.34 -37.75
CA ASN A 201 -5.46 28.03 -38.97
C ASN A 201 -5.68 29.55 -38.91
N GLY A 202 -6.54 30.01 -37.99
CA GLY A 202 -6.96 31.40 -37.79
C GLY A 202 -6.35 32.11 -36.58
N GLU A 203 -6.95 33.23 -36.19
CA GLU A 203 -6.62 33.90 -34.92
C GLU A 203 -7.19 33.10 -33.73
N LEU A 204 -6.32 32.72 -32.79
CA LEU A 204 -6.73 32.00 -31.58
C LEU A 204 -7.32 32.95 -30.54
N ALA A 205 -8.59 32.76 -30.21
CA ALA A 205 -9.28 33.44 -29.12
C ALA A 205 -9.55 32.48 -27.95
N ASP A 206 -9.49 33.01 -26.73
CA ASP A 206 -9.90 32.35 -25.48
C ASP A 206 -9.16 31.05 -25.09
N TRP A 207 -8.03 30.76 -25.75
CA TRP A 207 -7.11 29.68 -25.39
C TRP A 207 -6.14 30.09 -24.28
N THR A 208 -5.90 29.17 -23.34
CA THR A 208 -4.84 29.26 -22.33
C THR A 208 -3.69 28.34 -22.73
N PHE A 209 -2.49 28.90 -22.85
CA PHE A 209 -1.25 28.18 -23.14
C PHE A 209 -0.35 28.17 -21.91
N TYR A 210 0.27 27.03 -21.61
CA TYR A 210 1.17 26.91 -20.47
C TYR A 210 2.58 26.49 -20.92
N THR A 211 3.60 27.19 -20.39
CA THR A 211 5.06 26.91 -20.45
C THR A 211 5.66 26.60 -21.83
N THR A 212 5.32 25.45 -22.43
CA THR A 212 5.83 24.95 -23.71
C THR A 212 4.72 24.42 -24.62
N ALA A 213 3.62 25.15 -24.71
CA ALA A 213 2.60 24.96 -25.74
C ALA A 213 2.59 26.16 -26.70
N PHE A 214 2.69 25.90 -28.01
CA PHE A 214 2.78 26.91 -29.06
C PHE A 214 2.34 26.37 -30.42
N ILE A 215 2.00 27.26 -31.35
CA ILE A 215 1.77 26.91 -32.76
C ILE A 215 3.01 26.19 -33.31
N ALA A 216 2.84 25.03 -33.94
CA ALA A 216 3.94 24.18 -34.37
C ALA A 216 4.94 24.89 -35.30
N ASP A 217 6.25 24.70 -35.09
CA ASP A 217 7.30 25.22 -35.97
C ASP A 217 8.39 24.14 -36.16
N PRO A 218 8.54 23.54 -37.36
CA PRO A 218 7.85 23.87 -38.62
C PRO A 218 6.35 23.56 -38.60
N PRO A 219 5.54 24.19 -39.49
CA PRO A 219 4.11 23.94 -39.53
C PRO A 219 3.74 22.47 -39.76
N LYS A 220 2.84 21.94 -38.91
CA LYS A 220 2.16 20.66 -39.09
C LYS A 220 0.67 20.96 -39.22
N ASN A 221 -0.01 20.44 -40.24
CA ASN A 221 -1.43 20.72 -40.45
C ASN A 221 -2.09 19.50 -41.10
N ILE A 222 -3.30 19.17 -40.69
CA ILE A 222 -4.16 18.20 -41.37
C ILE A 222 -5.43 18.91 -41.89
N PRO A 223 -5.79 18.76 -43.18
CA PRO A 223 -7.03 19.35 -43.68
C PRO A 223 -8.26 18.83 -42.91
N MET A 224 -9.25 19.69 -42.72
CA MET A 224 -10.53 19.31 -42.12
C MET A 224 -11.17 18.16 -42.93
N PRO A 225 -11.77 17.15 -42.28
CA PRO A 225 -12.19 15.93 -42.94
C PRO A 225 -13.41 16.16 -43.82
N GLU A 226 -13.39 15.61 -45.04
CA GLU A 226 -14.46 15.72 -46.03
C GLU A 226 -15.36 14.46 -46.02
N PRO A 227 -16.63 14.54 -46.48
CA PRO A 227 -17.50 13.37 -46.57
C PRO A 227 -16.92 12.25 -47.44
N LEU A 228 -16.80 11.05 -46.86
CA LEU A 228 -16.32 9.84 -47.53
C LEU A 228 -17.45 9.03 -48.14
N LYS A 229 -18.48 8.76 -47.33
CA LYS A 229 -19.59 7.90 -47.73
C LYS A 229 -20.84 8.22 -46.92
N PHE A 230 -21.99 8.17 -47.59
CA PHE A 230 -23.29 8.09 -46.94
C PHE A 230 -23.86 6.67 -47.10
N SER A 231 -24.73 6.24 -46.19
CA SER A 231 -25.57 5.06 -46.35
C SER A 231 -27.01 5.37 -45.95
N ILE A 232 -27.93 4.58 -46.49
CA ILE A 232 -29.28 4.47 -45.97
C ILE A 232 -29.46 3.02 -45.52
N ASP A 233 -29.79 2.87 -44.25
CA ASP A 233 -30.01 1.60 -43.59
C ASP A 233 -31.46 1.50 -43.13
N ALA A 234 -31.96 0.27 -43.08
CA ALA A 234 -33.33 -0.03 -42.73
C ALA A 234 -33.33 -1.10 -41.64
N GLU A 235 -34.27 -1.04 -40.70
CA GLU A 235 -34.42 -2.03 -39.63
C GLU A 235 -34.46 -3.48 -40.20
N LYS A 236 -35.12 -3.66 -41.35
CA LYS A 236 -35.29 -4.95 -42.04
C LYS A 236 -35.23 -4.73 -43.54
N LEU A 237 -34.62 -5.67 -44.28
CA LEU A 237 -34.62 -5.59 -45.75
C LEU A 237 -35.95 -6.06 -46.36
N GLY A 238 -36.76 -6.81 -45.62
CA GLY A 238 -38.13 -7.10 -46.02
C GLY A 238 -39.08 -7.38 -44.87
N PHE A 239 -40.36 -7.08 -45.11
CA PHE A 239 -41.40 -7.00 -44.08
C PHE A 239 -42.81 -7.23 -44.69
N PRO A 240 -43.81 -7.70 -43.91
CA PRO A 240 -45.19 -7.84 -44.36
C PRO A 240 -45.87 -6.51 -44.74
N PRO A 241 -46.90 -6.55 -45.60
CA PRO A 241 -47.73 -5.36 -45.83
C PRO A 241 -48.42 -4.90 -44.55
N GLY A 242 -48.45 -3.59 -44.33
CA GLY A 242 -49.04 -2.92 -43.18
C GLY A 242 -48.06 -2.69 -42.03
N GLU A 243 -46.81 -3.17 -42.14
CA GLU A 243 -45.75 -2.90 -41.17
C GLU A 243 -44.97 -1.63 -41.56
N ASP A 244 -44.63 -0.87 -40.53
CA ASP A 244 -43.76 0.30 -40.57
C ASP A 244 -42.37 -0.12 -40.09
N ILE A 245 -41.33 0.26 -40.82
CA ILE A 245 -39.94 0.04 -40.41
C ILE A 245 -39.15 1.34 -40.49
N ASP A 246 -38.19 1.49 -39.59
CA ASP A 246 -37.38 2.70 -39.52
C ASP A 246 -36.27 2.70 -40.57
N LEU A 247 -36.02 3.88 -41.14
CA LEU A 247 -34.93 4.17 -42.04
C LEU A 247 -34.00 5.20 -41.41
N SER A 248 -32.72 4.90 -41.40
CA SER A 248 -31.67 5.82 -40.95
C SER A 248 -30.74 6.17 -42.11
N VAL A 249 -30.45 7.46 -42.25
CA VAL A 249 -29.42 7.93 -43.18
C VAL A 249 -28.24 8.37 -42.35
N THR A 250 -27.09 7.74 -42.57
CA THR A 250 -25.85 8.04 -41.85
C THR A 250 -24.77 8.44 -42.83
N GLY A 251 -23.78 9.19 -42.35
CA GLY A 251 -22.61 9.60 -43.12
C GLY A 251 -21.34 9.36 -42.34
N LEU A 252 -20.25 9.11 -43.06
CA LEU A 252 -18.89 9.06 -42.54
C LEU A 252 -18.03 10.06 -43.30
N LEU A 253 -17.23 10.84 -42.58
CA LEU A 253 -16.14 11.63 -43.13
C LEU A 253 -14.93 10.73 -43.45
N ASN A 254 -13.93 11.26 -44.15
CA ASN A 254 -12.74 10.54 -44.60
C ASN A 254 -11.77 10.14 -43.48
N ASP A 255 -11.88 10.79 -42.33
CA ASP A 255 -11.25 10.39 -41.07
C ASP A 255 -12.06 9.32 -40.30
N ARG A 256 -13.19 8.87 -40.88
CA ARG A 256 -14.16 7.91 -40.34
C ARG A 256 -14.99 8.42 -39.16
N THR A 257 -15.03 9.74 -38.91
CA THR A 257 -16.01 10.31 -37.98
C THR A 257 -17.43 10.33 -38.57
N PRO A 258 -18.48 10.18 -37.75
CA PRO A 258 -19.85 10.37 -38.21
C PRO A 258 -20.11 11.79 -38.71
N VAL A 259 -20.89 11.91 -39.79
CA VAL A 259 -21.42 13.20 -40.24
C VAL A 259 -22.52 13.65 -39.28
N VAL A 260 -22.46 14.90 -38.82
CA VAL A 260 -23.57 15.55 -38.09
C VAL A 260 -24.70 15.82 -39.08
N MET A 261 -25.66 14.90 -39.14
CA MET A 261 -26.70 14.88 -40.18
C MET A 261 -27.52 16.18 -40.26
N PRO A 262 -27.83 16.89 -39.16
CA PRO A 262 -28.53 18.18 -39.20
C PRO A 262 -27.76 19.34 -39.83
N LEU A 263 -26.44 19.22 -40.03
CA LEU A 263 -25.67 20.15 -40.87
C LEU A 263 -25.92 19.96 -42.37
N CYS A 264 -26.63 18.89 -42.77
CA CYS A 264 -27.09 18.74 -44.14
C CYS A 264 -28.17 19.79 -44.43
N SER A 265 -27.92 20.66 -45.41
CA SER A 265 -28.88 21.70 -45.81
C SER A 265 -30.15 21.14 -46.46
N SER A 266 -30.16 19.85 -46.82
CA SER A 266 -31.34 19.11 -47.26
C SER A 266 -31.13 17.60 -47.08
N LEU A 267 -32.16 16.87 -46.69
CA LEU A 267 -32.23 15.40 -46.73
C LEU A 267 -33.64 14.97 -47.15
N THR A 268 -33.76 14.18 -48.21
CA THR A 268 -35.02 13.58 -48.66
C THR A 268 -34.86 12.09 -48.90
N VAL A 269 -35.87 11.30 -48.49
CA VAL A 269 -35.91 9.86 -48.70
C VAL A 269 -37.17 9.51 -49.49
N GLU A 270 -36.99 8.79 -50.60
CA GLU A 270 -38.07 8.45 -51.52
C GLU A 270 -38.04 6.97 -51.90
N SER A 271 -39.21 6.36 -52.02
CA SER A 271 -39.35 5.01 -52.59
C SER A 271 -39.44 5.07 -54.11
N SER A 272 -38.72 4.20 -54.81
CA SER A 272 -38.83 4.07 -56.27
C SER A 272 -40.20 3.55 -56.72
N ASN A 273 -41.01 3.00 -55.80
CA ASN A 273 -42.38 2.58 -56.06
C ASN A 273 -43.25 2.82 -54.80
N PRO A 274 -43.85 4.01 -54.65
CA PRO A 274 -44.70 4.35 -53.51
C PRO A 274 -45.95 3.48 -53.35
N GLU A 275 -46.35 2.73 -54.39
CA GLU A 275 -47.45 1.76 -54.28
C GLU A 275 -47.04 0.46 -53.58
N VAL A 276 -45.74 0.18 -53.44
CA VAL A 276 -45.17 -1.01 -52.78
C VAL A 276 -44.68 -0.65 -51.39
N ILE A 277 -43.85 0.39 -51.27
CA ILE A 277 -43.42 0.94 -49.98
C ILE A 277 -43.63 2.45 -50.03
N LYS A 278 -44.36 2.98 -49.06
CA LYS A 278 -44.56 4.42 -48.88
C LYS A 278 -43.55 4.94 -47.86
N ILE A 279 -42.91 6.07 -48.14
CA ILE A 279 -42.05 6.75 -47.17
C ILE A 279 -42.85 7.88 -46.51
N SER A 280 -42.80 7.95 -45.18
CA SER A 280 -43.23 9.07 -44.36
C SER A 280 -42.06 9.61 -43.56
N GLN A 281 -42.16 10.87 -43.16
CA GLN A 281 -41.19 11.52 -42.29
C GLN A 281 -41.95 12.08 -41.08
N GLU A 282 -41.52 11.71 -39.88
CA GLU A 282 -42.00 12.26 -38.62
C GLU A 282 -40.80 12.89 -37.88
N GLY A 283 -40.75 14.22 -37.81
CA GLY A 283 -39.55 14.91 -37.35
C GLY A 283 -38.35 14.64 -38.27
N ASP A 284 -37.25 14.15 -37.71
CA ASP A 284 -36.02 13.81 -38.43
C ASP A 284 -35.92 12.32 -38.79
N GLU A 285 -36.93 11.52 -38.43
CA GLU A 285 -36.96 10.08 -38.69
C GLU A 285 -37.76 9.77 -39.96
N PHE A 286 -37.25 8.82 -40.77
CA PHE A 286 -37.90 8.34 -41.97
C PHE A 286 -38.47 6.94 -41.72
N VAL A 287 -39.75 6.75 -42.04
CA VAL A 287 -40.45 5.49 -41.87
C VAL A 287 -40.86 4.94 -43.23
N ALA A 288 -40.60 3.65 -43.46
CA ALA A 288 -41.02 2.90 -44.63
C ALA A 288 -42.22 2.00 -44.30
N THR A 289 -43.40 2.34 -44.82
CA THR A 289 -44.64 1.55 -44.68
C THR A 289 -44.82 0.60 -45.86
N GLY A 290 -44.98 -0.69 -45.58
CA GLY A 290 -45.24 -1.70 -46.61
C GLY A 290 -46.69 -1.64 -47.07
N VAL A 291 -46.96 -1.35 -48.34
CA VAL A 291 -48.33 -1.17 -48.86
C VAL A 291 -48.85 -2.44 -49.54
N LYS A 292 -48.04 -3.04 -50.43
CA LYS A 292 -48.38 -4.29 -51.13
C LYS A 292 -47.11 -5.03 -51.53
N GLU A 293 -47.24 -6.29 -51.90
CA GLU A 293 -46.09 -7.12 -52.25
C GLU A 293 -45.32 -6.56 -53.45
N GLY A 294 -43.98 -6.63 -53.35
CA GLY A 294 -43.07 -6.19 -54.39
C GLY A 294 -41.74 -5.74 -53.82
N THR A 295 -40.79 -5.43 -54.70
CA THR A 295 -39.48 -4.90 -54.36
C THR A 295 -39.39 -3.45 -54.83
N CYS A 296 -38.81 -2.58 -54.02
CA CYS A 296 -38.49 -1.22 -54.43
C CYS A 296 -37.13 -0.77 -53.89
N VAL A 297 -36.58 0.26 -54.51
CA VAL A 297 -35.32 0.88 -54.09
C VAL A 297 -35.68 2.16 -53.35
N ILE A 298 -35.30 2.24 -52.09
CA ILE A 298 -35.36 3.48 -51.32
C ILE A 298 -34.11 4.30 -51.64
N LYS A 299 -34.30 5.57 -51.96
CA LYS A 299 -33.23 6.50 -52.32
C LYS A 299 -33.23 7.66 -51.35
N ALA A 300 -32.11 7.89 -50.67
CA ALA A 300 -31.87 9.13 -49.95
C ALA A 300 -31.04 10.09 -50.80
N ARG A 301 -31.43 11.37 -50.84
CA ARG A 301 -30.69 12.48 -51.43
C ARG A 301 -30.40 13.49 -50.34
N LEU A 302 -29.16 13.95 -50.25
CA LEU A 302 -28.80 14.96 -49.26
C LEU A 302 -27.77 15.95 -49.80
N THR A 303 -27.72 17.13 -49.19
CA THR A 303 -26.72 18.17 -49.49
C THR A 303 -25.93 18.46 -48.22
N TYR A 304 -24.62 18.27 -48.27
CA TYR A 304 -23.70 18.58 -47.17
C TYR A 304 -22.59 19.47 -47.71
N GLU A 305 -22.32 20.61 -47.05
CA GLU A 305 -21.34 21.62 -47.49
C GLU A 305 -21.46 22.03 -48.98
N ASN A 306 -22.70 22.21 -49.45
CA ASN A 306 -23.03 22.52 -50.85
C ASN A 306 -22.67 21.44 -51.90
N LYS A 307 -22.34 20.22 -51.49
CA LYS A 307 -22.17 19.04 -52.36
C LYS A 307 -23.38 18.09 -52.23
N GLU A 308 -23.91 17.59 -53.34
CA GLU A 308 -25.04 16.65 -53.37
C GLU A 308 -24.57 15.19 -53.32
N TYR A 309 -25.22 14.38 -52.47
CA TYR A 309 -24.98 12.94 -52.36
C TYR A 309 -26.29 12.16 -52.55
N GLN A 310 -26.18 10.94 -53.10
CA GLN A 310 -27.30 10.03 -53.28
C GLN A 310 -26.91 8.60 -52.90
N VAL A 311 -27.72 7.98 -52.04
CA VAL A 311 -27.54 6.59 -51.61
C VAL A 311 -28.84 5.82 -51.78
N SER A 312 -28.74 4.51 -51.91
CA SER A 312 -29.93 3.69 -52.13
C SER A 312 -29.82 2.31 -51.50
N LYS A 313 -30.95 1.80 -51.00
CA LYS A 313 -31.10 0.45 -50.47
C LYS A 313 -32.33 -0.20 -51.10
N GLU A 314 -32.22 -1.46 -51.49
CA GLU A 314 -33.37 -2.24 -51.97
C GLU A 314 -34.10 -2.84 -50.77
N LEU A 315 -35.41 -2.63 -50.71
CA LEU A 315 -36.32 -3.21 -49.72
C LEU A 315 -37.44 -3.97 -50.45
N PHE A 316 -38.06 -4.94 -49.77
CA PHE A 316 -39.16 -5.67 -50.37
C PHE A 316 -40.25 -6.03 -49.36
N VAL A 317 -41.49 -6.04 -49.84
CA VAL A 317 -42.67 -6.37 -49.06
C VAL A 317 -43.18 -7.73 -49.53
N SER A 318 -43.47 -8.65 -48.61
CA SER A 318 -44.04 -9.96 -48.94
C SER A 318 -45.03 -10.43 -47.88
N LYS A 319 -46.17 -10.97 -48.31
CA LYS A 319 -47.20 -11.52 -47.42
C LYS A 319 -46.81 -12.88 -46.86
N GLU A 320 -46.12 -13.68 -47.65
CA GLU A 320 -45.58 -14.97 -47.21
C GLU A 320 -44.18 -14.73 -46.61
N PRO A 321 -43.79 -15.46 -45.55
CA PRO A 321 -42.44 -15.38 -44.99
C PRO A 321 -41.39 -15.82 -46.02
N VAL A 322 -40.57 -14.90 -46.50
CA VAL A 322 -39.47 -15.18 -47.45
C VAL A 322 -38.13 -14.89 -46.78
N VAL A 323 -37.14 -15.76 -47.01
CA VAL A 323 -35.79 -15.53 -46.50
C VAL A 323 -35.15 -14.35 -47.24
N TYR A 324 -34.56 -13.42 -46.48
CA TYR A 324 -33.83 -12.29 -47.05
C TYR A 324 -32.40 -12.14 -46.57
N GLU A 325 -32.05 -12.77 -45.45
CA GLU A 325 -30.74 -12.67 -44.85
C GLU A 325 -30.37 -14.01 -44.21
N ILE A 326 -29.07 -14.28 -44.15
CA ILE A 326 -28.50 -15.35 -43.33
C ILE A 326 -27.59 -14.72 -42.29
N LEU A 327 -27.81 -15.06 -41.02
CA LEU A 327 -26.89 -14.74 -39.93
C LEU A 327 -26.09 -15.97 -39.50
N LEU A 328 -24.87 -15.72 -39.07
CA LEU A 328 -24.06 -16.69 -38.36
C LEU A 328 -23.93 -16.23 -36.91
N LYS A 329 -24.09 -17.15 -35.96
CA LYS A 329 -23.81 -16.95 -34.54
C LYS A 329 -22.84 -18.04 -34.08
N ALA A 330 -21.82 -17.71 -33.30
CA ALA A 330 -20.88 -18.68 -32.74
C ALA A 330 -20.90 -18.62 -31.21
N ASP A 331 -20.59 -19.74 -30.56
CA ASP A 331 -20.49 -19.79 -29.09
C ASP A 331 -19.29 -18.97 -28.58
N ASN A 332 -18.19 -18.99 -29.34
CA ASN A 332 -16.99 -18.20 -29.12
C ASN A 332 -16.40 -17.75 -30.46
N THR A 333 -16.24 -16.44 -30.69
CA THR A 333 -15.58 -15.85 -31.87
C THR A 333 -14.10 -15.54 -31.64
N GLN A 334 -13.61 -15.71 -30.41
CA GLN A 334 -12.21 -15.55 -30.02
C GLN A 334 -11.62 -16.84 -29.43
N PRO A 335 -11.62 -17.97 -30.17
CA PRO A 335 -11.07 -19.22 -29.66
C PRO A 335 -9.54 -19.17 -29.57
N VAL A 336 -8.98 -19.90 -28.62
CA VAL A 336 -7.54 -20.15 -28.55
C VAL A 336 -7.16 -21.19 -29.61
N GLN A 337 -5.97 -21.08 -30.19
CA GLN A 337 -5.47 -22.02 -31.18
C GLN A 337 -5.53 -23.46 -30.63
N GLY A 338 -6.12 -24.36 -31.40
CA GLY A 338 -6.38 -25.76 -31.01
C GLY A 338 -7.83 -26.01 -30.56
N GLU A 339 -8.57 -24.97 -30.19
CA GLU A 339 -9.97 -25.08 -29.80
C GLU A 339 -10.93 -25.25 -30.98
N LYS A 340 -12.16 -25.62 -30.63
CA LYS A 340 -13.30 -25.68 -31.55
C LYS A 340 -14.46 -24.90 -30.96
N THR A 341 -15.24 -24.30 -31.85
CA THR A 341 -16.42 -23.50 -31.50
C THR A 341 -17.57 -23.86 -32.41
N THR A 342 -18.78 -23.91 -31.86
CA THR A 342 -19.99 -24.21 -32.62
C THR A 342 -20.47 -22.98 -33.35
N VAL A 343 -20.99 -23.15 -34.57
CA VAL A 343 -21.61 -22.08 -35.35
C VAL A 343 -23.04 -22.47 -35.74
N SER A 344 -23.98 -21.58 -35.48
CA SER A 344 -25.36 -21.66 -35.93
C SER A 344 -25.57 -20.77 -37.15
N VAL A 345 -26.19 -21.31 -38.20
CA VAL A 345 -26.56 -20.54 -39.41
C VAL A 345 -28.06 -20.36 -39.42
N LEU A 346 -28.53 -19.11 -39.34
CA LEU A 346 -29.94 -18.76 -39.20
C LEU A 346 -30.44 -18.03 -40.45
N ALA A 347 -31.56 -18.46 -41.00
CA ALA A 347 -32.32 -17.69 -42.00
C ALA A 347 -33.22 -16.70 -41.29
N LYS A 348 -33.16 -15.42 -41.69
CA LYS A 348 -34.14 -14.41 -41.30
C LYS A 348 -35.23 -14.28 -42.37
N TYR A 349 -36.47 -14.37 -41.92
CA TYR A 349 -37.67 -14.27 -42.74
C TYR A 349 -38.31 -12.89 -42.62
N THR A 350 -39.03 -12.47 -43.66
CA THR A 350 -39.72 -11.16 -43.69
C THR A 350 -40.72 -10.94 -42.57
N ASP A 351 -41.26 -11.99 -41.94
CA ASP A 351 -42.15 -11.88 -40.79
C ASP A 351 -41.41 -11.71 -39.45
N GLY A 352 -40.08 -11.57 -39.49
CA GLY A 352 -39.20 -11.45 -38.33
C GLY A 352 -38.82 -12.79 -37.70
N SER A 353 -39.33 -13.93 -38.18
CA SER A 353 -38.94 -15.23 -37.65
C SER A 353 -37.51 -15.61 -38.08
N GLU A 354 -36.79 -16.30 -37.19
CA GLU A 354 -35.49 -16.90 -37.46
C GLU A 354 -35.64 -18.43 -37.48
N ALA A 355 -35.05 -19.10 -38.47
CA ALA A 355 -34.98 -20.57 -38.49
C ALA A 355 -33.59 -21.06 -38.85
N GLU A 356 -33.15 -22.11 -38.16
CA GLU A 356 -31.84 -22.72 -38.39
C GLU A 356 -31.75 -23.41 -39.76
N LEU A 357 -30.69 -23.14 -40.51
CA LEU A 357 -30.43 -23.72 -41.83
C LEU A 357 -29.45 -24.89 -41.73
N LYS A 358 -29.99 -26.11 -41.69
CA LYS A 358 -29.18 -27.35 -41.59
C LYS A 358 -28.80 -27.96 -42.94
N GLU A 359 -29.50 -27.63 -44.01
CA GLU A 359 -29.27 -28.19 -45.35
C GLU A 359 -28.98 -27.08 -46.38
N GLY A 360 -28.09 -27.37 -47.33
CA GLY A 360 -27.81 -26.48 -48.47
C GLY A 360 -26.90 -25.27 -48.18
N VAL A 361 -26.30 -25.20 -46.98
CA VAL A 361 -25.32 -24.18 -46.61
C VAL A 361 -23.90 -24.67 -46.87
N VAL A 362 -23.08 -23.82 -47.48
CA VAL A 362 -21.64 -24.03 -47.65
C VAL A 362 -20.89 -22.98 -46.84
N LEU A 363 -20.17 -23.43 -45.81
CA LEU A 363 -19.26 -22.58 -45.04
C LEU A 363 -17.89 -22.49 -45.71
N LYS A 364 -17.35 -21.27 -45.80
CA LYS A 364 -16.03 -20.98 -46.35
C LYS A 364 -15.28 -20.05 -45.41
N SER A 365 -14.02 -20.35 -45.12
CA SER A 365 -13.13 -19.42 -44.43
C SER A 365 -12.39 -18.54 -45.44
N SER A 366 -12.18 -17.27 -45.11
CA SER A 366 -11.28 -16.39 -45.87
C SER A 366 -9.81 -16.80 -45.73
N ASP A 367 -9.44 -17.41 -44.59
CA ASP A 367 -8.13 -18.03 -44.37
C ASP A 367 -8.30 -19.43 -43.73
N PRO A 368 -8.29 -20.50 -44.54
CA PRO A 368 -8.39 -21.88 -44.06
C PRO A 368 -7.23 -22.34 -43.17
N ALA A 369 -6.13 -21.59 -43.09
CA ALA A 369 -5.02 -21.87 -42.19
C ALA A 369 -5.25 -21.32 -40.78
N VAL A 370 -6.09 -20.28 -40.63
CA VAL A 370 -6.48 -19.68 -39.34
C VAL A 370 -7.69 -20.40 -38.75
N ILE A 371 -8.78 -20.47 -39.51
CA ILE A 371 -9.99 -21.22 -39.11
C ILE A 371 -10.41 -22.20 -40.20
N LYS A 372 -10.91 -23.36 -39.80
CA LYS A 372 -11.44 -24.37 -40.72
C LYS A 372 -12.83 -24.84 -40.30
N PRO A 373 -13.87 -24.60 -41.13
CA PRO A 373 -15.18 -25.18 -40.88
C PRO A 373 -15.13 -26.71 -41.06
N VAL A 374 -15.77 -27.42 -40.14
CA VAL A 374 -15.94 -28.88 -40.15
C VAL A 374 -17.41 -29.17 -40.43
N THR A 375 -17.68 -29.92 -41.50
CA THR A 375 -19.04 -30.30 -41.87
C THR A 375 -19.46 -31.58 -41.15
N GLY A 376 -20.49 -31.48 -40.30
CA GLY A 376 -21.15 -32.58 -39.59
C GLY A 376 -22.64 -32.26 -39.34
N ASP A 377 -23.29 -32.97 -38.42
CA ASP A 377 -24.69 -32.69 -38.01
C ASP A 377 -24.86 -31.33 -37.33
N VAL A 378 -23.75 -30.75 -36.88
CA VAL A 378 -23.60 -29.40 -36.32
C VAL A 378 -22.44 -28.73 -37.07
N TYR A 379 -22.55 -27.43 -37.37
CA TYR A 379 -21.41 -26.71 -37.94
C TYR A 379 -20.43 -26.33 -36.84
N GLU A 380 -19.21 -26.85 -36.93
CA GLU A 380 -18.11 -26.47 -36.04
C GLU A 380 -17.04 -25.71 -36.83
N VAL A 381 -16.31 -24.84 -36.15
CA VAL A 381 -15.10 -24.20 -36.66
C VAL A 381 -13.94 -24.58 -35.78
N SER A 382 -12.87 -25.12 -36.37
CA SER A 382 -11.61 -25.40 -35.67
C SER A 382 -10.66 -24.22 -35.82
N ALA A 383 -10.13 -23.73 -34.69
CA ALA A 383 -9.09 -22.72 -34.64
C ALA A 383 -7.72 -23.38 -34.82
N LEU A 384 -7.06 -23.12 -35.95
CA LEU A 384 -5.86 -23.85 -36.37
C LEU A 384 -4.57 -23.06 -36.18
N LYS A 385 -4.63 -21.73 -36.32
CA LYS A 385 -3.49 -20.84 -36.22
C LYS A 385 -3.95 -19.46 -35.73
N GLY A 386 -3.13 -18.81 -34.92
CA GLY A 386 -3.39 -17.42 -34.53
C GLY A 386 -3.54 -16.46 -35.72
N GLY A 387 -4.49 -15.53 -35.62
CA GLY A 387 -4.80 -14.50 -36.62
C GLY A 387 -6.31 -14.32 -36.88
N ASP A 388 -6.64 -13.43 -37.81
CA ASP A 388 -8.01 -13.09 -38.18
C ASP A 388 -8.52 -13.85 -39.40
N ALA A 389 -9.78 -14.28 -39.36
CA ALA A 389 -10.45 -14.85 -40.53
C ALA A 389 -11.97 -14.61 -40.51
N LEU A 390 -12.55 -14.47 -41.70
CA LEU A 390 -13.98 -14.37 -41.91
C LEU A 390 -14.55 -15.74 -42.30
N LEU A 391 -15.52 -16.23 -41.53
CA LEU A 391 -16.36 -17.35 -41.93
C LEU A 391 -17.54 -16.83 -42.75
N THR A 392 -17.71 -17.33 -43.98
CA THR A 392 -18.81 -17.01 -44.88
C THR A 392 -19.74 -18.22 -45.04
N ALA A 393 -21.02 -18.08 -44.72
CA ALA A 393 -22.05 -19.03 -45.09
C ALA A 393 -22.68 -18.61 -46.42
N VAL A 394 -22.71 -19.51 -47.40
CA VAL A 394 -23.41 -19.30 -48.67
C VAL A 394 -24.50 -20.36 -48.81
N CYS A 395 -25.73 -19.94 -49.10
CA CYS A 395 -26.82 -20.86 -49.38
C CYS A 395 -27.70 -20.33 -50.52
N THR A 396 -28.45 -21.23 -51.17
CA THR A 396 -29.52 -20.85 -52.10
C THR A 396 -30.84 -21.33 -51.53
N LYS A 397 -31.73 -20.39 -51.21
CA LYS A 397 -33.06 -20.68 -50.68
C LYS A 397 -34.08 -19.80 -51.38
N ASP A 398 -35.22 -20.38 -51.73
CA ASP A 398 -36.31 -19.70 -52.46
C ASP A 398 -35.86 -18.99 -53.76
N GLY A 399 -34.87 -19.57 -54.46
CA GLY A 399 -34.32 -19.03 -55.71
C GLY A 399 -33.38 -17.83 -55.54
N LYS A 400 -33.11 -17.39 -54.30
CA LYS A 400 -32.16 -16.31 -53.98
C LYS A 400 -30.83 -16.89 -53.50
N ALA A 401 -29.73 -16.37 -54.03
CA ALA A 401 -28.40 -16.62 -53.49
C ALA A 401 -28.18 -15.69 -52.30
N LEU A 402 -27.95 -16.27 -51.12
CA LEU A 402 -27.81 -15.56 -49.87
C LEU A 402 -26.42 -15.83 -49.28
N GLN A 403 -25.85 -14.81 -48.64
CA GLN A 403 -24.58 -14.93 -47.94
C GLN A 403 -24.66 -14.22 -46.58
N GLY A 404 -23.99 -14.80 -45.58
CA GLY A 404 -23.74 -14.18 -44.28
C GLY A 404 -22.27 -14.37 -43.91
N THR A 405 -21.72 -13.47 -43.10
CA THR A 405 -20.33 -13.52 -42.64
C THR A 405 -20.22 -13.34 -41.13
N LEU A 406 -19.23 -13.98 -40.51
CA LEU A 406 -18.85 -13.82 -39.10
C LEU A 406 -17.33 -13.77 -38.97
N ALA A 407 -16.81 -12.79 -38.23
CA ALA A 407 -15.38 -12.66 -37.97
C ALA A 407 -14.93 -13.54 -36.79
N PHE A 408 -13.74 -14.11 -36.91
CA PHE A 408 -13.04 -14.83 -35.87
C PHE A 408 -11.66 -14.23 -35.66
N HIS A 409 -11.26 -14.10 -34.39
CA HIS A 409 -9.91 -13.75 -33.97
C HIS A 409 -9.31 -14.90 -33.18
N VAL A 410 -8.37 -15.65 -33.76
CA VAL A 410 -7.76 -16.79 -33.07
C VAL A 410 -6.54 -16.32 -32.29
N SER A 411 -6.57 -16.50 -30.96
CA SER A 411 -5.42 -16.22 -30.10
C SER A 411 -4.45 -17.41 -30.10
N SER A 412 -3.14 -17.16 -30.07
CA SER A 412 -2.12 -18.22 -29.99
C SER A 412 -1.06 -17.89 -28.95
N LEU A 413 -0.28 -18.87 -28.51
CA LEU A 413 0.78 -18.64 -27.52
C LEU A 413 1.85 -17.68 -28.08
N LYS A 414 1.89 -16.46 -27.54
CA LYS A 414 2.86 -15.41 -27.87
C LYS A 414 4.19 -15.71 -27.20
N GLU A 415 4.18 -15.91 -25.89
CA GLU A 415 5.34 -16.29 -25.09
C GLU A 415 4.94 -17.04 -23.81
N ILE A 416 5.94 -17.42 -23.02
CA ILE A 416 5.73 -17.96 -21.66
C ILE A 416 6.49 -17.10 -20.67
N GLU A 417 5.87 -16.89 -19.52
CA GLU A 417 6.45 -16.21 -18.38
C GLU A 417 6.85 -17.24 -17.33
N VAL A 418 8.06 -17.07 -16.78
CA VAL A 418 8.62 -17.95 -15.76
C VAL A 418 9.15 -17.07 -14.64
N LEU A 419 8.54 -17.15 -13.45
CA LEU A 419 8.95 -16.38 -12.28
C LEU A 419 9.40 -17.31 -11.16
N PHE A 420 10.38 -16.83 -10.40
CA PHE A 420 10.83 -17.47 -9.16
C PHE A 420 10.19 -16.76 -7.98
N ASN A 421 9.91 -17.51 -6.94
CA ASN A 421 9.53 -16.97 -5.63
C ASN A 421 10.72 -16.34 -4.88
N THR A 422 11.93 -16.40 -5.43
CA THR A 422 13.16 -15.82 -4.86
C THR A 422 14.01 -15.18 -5.94
N ASN A 423 14.73 -14.13 -5.58
CA ASN A 423 15.77 -13.51 -6.40
C ASN A 423 17.19 -13.94 -5.97
N GLN A 424 17.32 -14.73 -4.91
CA GLN A 424 18.58 -15.26 -4.39
C GLN A 424 18.53 -16.79 -4.37
N PHE A 425 19.58 -17.41 -4.91
CA PHE A 425 19.69 -18.85 -4.98
C PHE A 425 20.88 -19.29 -4.13
N PHE A 426 20.63 -20.11 -3.13
CA PHE A 426 21.66 -20.74 -2.34
C PHE A 426 21.68 -22.24 -2.57
N LYS A 427 22.85 -22.85 -2.45
CA LYS A 427 23.00 -24.30 -2.45
C LYS A 427 22.05 -24.92 -1.41
N GLY A 428 21.28 -25.93 -1.83
CA GLY A 428 20.24 -26.58 -1.05
C GLY A 428 18.84 -25.96 -1.22
N ASN A 429 18.70 -24.79 -1.86
CA ASN A 429 17.38 -24.23 -2.17
C ASN A 429 16.63 -25.11 -3.17
N THR A 430 15.33 -25.25 -2.94
CA THR A 430 14.42 -25.93 -3.87
C THR A 430 13.12 -25.15 -3.98
N GLY A 431 12.43 -25.25 -5.12
CA GLY A 431 11.16 -24.56 -5.29
C GLY A 431 10.47 -24.85 -6.61
N ASN A 432 9.20 -24.47 -6.70
CA ASN A 432 8.44 -24.45 -7.94
C ASN A 432 8.69 -23.15 -8.71
N PHE A 433 8.49 -23.18 -10.02
CA PHE A 433 8.40 -21.97 -10.83
C PHE A 433 6.93 -21.58 -10.99
N LEU A 434 6.63 -20.28 -10.97
CA LEU A 434 5.36 -19.80 -11.51
C LEU A 434 5.48 -19.77 -13.04
N LEU A 435 4.60 -20.48 -13.73
CA LEU A 435 4.57 -20.59 -15.19
C LEU A 435 3.22 -20.10 -15.72
N LYS A 436 3.25 -19.11 -16.60
CA LYS A 436 2.06 -18.62 -17.32
C LYS A 436 2.31 -18.59 -18.83
N GLY A 437 1.29 -18.88 -19.62
CA GLY A 437 1.29 -18.64 -21.05
C GLY A 437 0.70 -17.26 -21.35
N ILE A 438 1.39 -16.46 -22.16
CA ILE A 438 0.85 -15.18 -22.64
C ILE A 438 0.38 -15.39 -24.08
N LEU A 439 -0.88 -15.09 -24.34
CA LEU A 439 -1.50 -15.22 -25.64
C LEU A 439 -1.24 -13.99 -26.53
N THR A 440 -1.57 -14.08 -27.82
CA THR A 440 -1.39 -12.95 -28.77
C THR A 440 -2.35 -11.79 -28.53
N ASN A 441 -3.43 -12.01 -27.78
CA ASN A 441 -4.34 -10.97 -27.27
C ASN A 441 -3.95 -10.50 -25.86
N ASP A 442 -2.74 -10.84 -25.38
CA ASP A 442 -2.17 -10.50 -24.07
C ASP A 442 -2.92 -11.07 -22.84
N GLU A 443 -3.96 -11.87 -23.05
CA GLU A 443 -4.54 -12.69 -21.98
C GLU A 443 -3.54 -13.76 -21.52
N THR A 444 -3.65 -14.14 -20.24
CA THR A 444 -2.80 -15.17 -19.64
C THR A 444 -3.56 -16.46 -19.44
N VAL A 445 -2.94 -17.59 -19.78
CA VAL A 445 -3.39 -18.93 -19.42
C VAL A 445 -2.49 -19.52 -18.34
N ASP A 446 -3.10 -20.26 -17.42
CA ASP A 446 -2.37 -20.89 -16.32
C ASP A 446 -1.59 -22.13 -16.78
N SER A 447 -0.62 -22.54 -15.96
CA SER A 447 0.20 -23.73 -16.25
C SER A 447 -0.60 -25.02 -16.47
N SER A 448 -1.82 -25.13 -15.94
CA SER A 448 -2.72 -26.28 -16.12
C SER A 448 -3.25 -26.42 -17.55
N GLU A 449 -3.28 -25.33 -18.32
CA GLU A 449 -3.73 -25.31 -19.72
C GLU A 449 -2.57 -25.54 -20.70
N LEU A 450 -1.33 -25.48 -20.21
CA LEU A 450 -0.14 -25.70 -21.01
C LEU A 450 0.21 -27.19 -21.13
N GLU A 451 0.59 -27.59 -22.34
CA GLU A 451 0.99 -28.95 -22.69
C GLU A 451 2.51 -29.07 -22.84
N ASN A 452 3.02 -30.31 -22.75
CA ASN A 452 4.43 -30.65 -23.03
C ASN A 452 5.45 -29.78 -22.27
N ILE A 453 5.15 -29.46 -21.00
CA ILE A 453 6.03 -28.67 -20.15
C ILE A 453 7.33 -29.47 -19.90
N THR A 454 8.47 -28.88 -20.23
CA THR A 454 9.79 -29.45 -19.97
C THR A 454 10.73 -28.37 -19.43
N CYS A 455 11.71 -28.79 -18.63
CA CYS A 455 12.72 -27.91 -18.07
C CYS A 455 14.11 -28.52 -18.23
N LYS A 456 15.10 -27.70 -18.52
CA LYS A 456 16.50 -28.12 -18.67
C LYS A 456 17.44 -27.11 -18.03
N SER A 457 18.41 -27.61 -17.27
CA SER A 457 19.56 -26.84 -16.79
C SER A 457 20.76 -27.06 -17.71
N ASP A 458 21.50 -26.00 -18.03
CA ASP A 458 22.77 -26.09 -18.74
C ASP A 458 23.92 -26.57 -17.84
N ASN A 459 23.77 -26.45 -16.52
CA ASN A 459 24.75 -26.84 -15.52
C ASN A 459 24.07 -27.58 -14.33
N PRO A 460 23.80 -28.90 -14.49
CA PRO A 460 23.19 -29.72 -13.44
C PRO A 460 24.00 -29.88 -12.15
N GLN A 461 25.28 -29.46 -12.14
CA GLN A 461 26.09 -29.42 -10.92
C GLN A 461 25.79 -28.20 -10.04
N VAL A 462 25.11 -27.19 -10.60
CA VAL A 462 24.68 -25.98 -9.89
C VAL A 462 23.20 -26.04 -9.60
N VAL A 463 22.38 -26.39 -10.60
CA VAL A 463 20.92 -26.51 -10.43
C VAL A 463 20.39 -27.67 -11.26
N THR A 464 19.64 -28.56 -10.62
CA THR A 464 18.85 -29.60 -11.28
C THR A 464 17.41 -29.15 -11.42
N VAL A 465 16.73 -29.59 -12.48
CA VAL A 465 15.33 -29.23 -12.75
C VAL A 465 14.51 -30.46 -13.12
N SER A 466 13.25 -30.47 -12.74
CA SER A 466 12.28 -31.53 -13.02
C SER A 466 10.87 -30.94 -13.18
N VAL A 467 9.90 -31.74 -13.62
CA VAL A 467 8.48 -31.35 -13.64
C VAL A 467 7.73 -32.26 -12.66
N LYS A 468 7.12 -31.67 -11.64
CA LYS A 468 6.33 -32.37 -10.61
C LYS A 468 4.88 -31.95 -10.75
N GLU A 469 3.98 -32.90 -10.98
CA GLU A 469 2.52 -32.65 -11.12
C GLU A 469 2.18 -31.57 -12.18
N GLY A 470 2.96 -31.48 -13.26
CA GLY A 470 2.78 -30.48 -14.32
C GLY A 470 3.47 -29.14 -14.06
N VAL A 471 4.03 -28.93 -12.87
CA VAL A 471 4.72 -27.69 -12.49
C VAL A 471 6.25 -27.90 -12.57
N PRO A 472 7.00 -27.01 -13.25
CA PRO A 472 8.45 -27.03 -13.19
C PRO A 472 8.95 -26.89 -11.74
N PHE A 473 10.04 -27.57 -11.40
CA PHE A 473 10.65 -27.60 -10.07
C PHE A 473 12.18 -27.53 -10.20
N TYR A 474 12.84 -26.75 -9.34
CA TYR A 474 14.30 -26.63 -9.28
C TYR A 474 14.85 -27.09 -7.93
N GLU A 475 16.10 -27.56 -7.97
CA GLU A 475 16.92 -27.84 -6.79
C GLU A 475 18.34 -27.35 -7.07
N VAL A 476 18.83 -26.43 -6.24
CA VAL A 476 20.17 -25.85 -6.33
C VAL A 476 21.16 -26.80 -5.67
N THR A 477 21.93 -27.53 -6.46
CA THR A 477 22.84 -28.59 -6.01
C THR A 477 24.28 -28.10 -5.75
N GLY A 478 24.66 -26.93 -6.27
CA GLY A 478 26.00 -26.38 -6.12
C GLY A 478 26.09 -24.87 -6.36
N ILE A 479 27.30 -24.32 -6.18
CA ILE A 479 27.61 -22.88 -6.30
C ILE A 479 28.03 -22.56 -7.75
N GLY A 480 27.57 -21.43 -8.28
CA GLY A 480 28.00 -20.87 -9.57
C GLY A 480 26.84 -20.42 -10.45
N GLY A 481 27.16 -20.02 -11.68
CA GLY A 481 26.15 -19.65 -12.67
C GLY A 481 25.52 -20.87 -13.36
N ALA A 482 24.21 -20.79 -13.61
CA ALA A 482 23.47 -21.74 -14.44
C ALA A 482 22.32 -21.05 -15.18
N SER A 483 21.97 -21.60 -16.33
CA SER A 483 20.79 -21.25 -17.11
C SER A 483 19.74 -22.35 -16.99
N ILE A 484 18.50 -21.97 -16.74
CA ILE A 484 17.35 -22.86 -16.80
C ILE A 484 16.49 -22.46 -17.99
N THR A 485 16.27 -23.39 -18.91
CA THR A 485 15.30 -23.24 -20.00
C THR A 485 14.04 -24.00 -19.66
N VAL A 486 12.91 -23.31 -19.59
CA VAL A 486 11.58 -23.90 -19.51
C VAL A 486 10.94 -23.80 -20.89
N THR A 487 10.27 -24.87 -21.32
CA THR A 487 9.56 -24.98 -22.59
C THR A 487 8.15 -25.46 -22.32
N ALA A 488 7.15 -24.80 -22.92
CA ALA A 488 5.76 -25.22 -22.84
C ALA A 488 5.06 -25.01 -24.20
N THR A 489 3.97 -25.73 -24.41
CA THR A 489 3.22 -25.74 -25.67
C THR A 489 1.75 -25.45 -25.40
N LEU A 490 1.09 -24.71 -26.29
CA LEU A 490 -0.36 -24.54 -26.29
C LEU A 490 -0.84 -24.55 -27.74
N GLY A 491 -1.84 -25.36 -28.06
CA GLY A 491 -2.39 -25.41 -29.42
C GLY A 491 -1.38 -25.81 -30.50
N GLY A 492 -0.33 -26.56 -30.14
CA GLY A 492 0.78 -26.91 -31.03
C GLY A 492 1.85 -25.81 -31.23
N VAL A 493 1.72 -24.65 -30.59
CA VAL A 493 2.75 -23.60 -30.57
C VAL A 493 3.63 -23.79 -29.34
N THR A 494 4.92 -24.07 -29.56
CA THR A 494 5.89 -24.23 -28.48
C THR A 494 6.70 -22.95 -28.27
N LYS A 495 6.80 -22.51 -27.01
CA LYS A 495 7.63 -21.37 -26.60
C LYS A 495 8.62 -21.81 -25.54
N SER A 496 9.70 -21.06 -25.38
CA SER A 496 10.72 -21.34 -24.38
C SER A 496 11.27 -20.05 -23.81
N LYS A 497 11.50 -20.05 -22.49
CA LYS A 497 12.13 -18.95 -21.77
C LYS A 497 13.36 -19.50 -21.06
N THR A 498 14.48 -18.78 -21.17
CA THR A 498 15.70 -19.12 -20.45
C THR A 498 15.96 -18.05 -19.40
N PHE A 499 16.18 -18.47 -18.16
CA PHE A 499 16.57 -17.62 -17.05
C PHE A 499 17.98 -17.94 -16.60
N GLN A 500 18.74 -16.91 -16.24
CA GLN A 500 20.09 -17.03 -15.70
C GLN A 500 20.03 -16.85 -14.19
N LEU A 501 20.62 -17.77 -13.45
CA LEU A 501 20.78 -17.65 -12.00
C LEU A 501 22.24 -17.82 -11.62
N THR A 502 22.61 -17.21 -10.50
CA THR A 502 23.87 -17.49 -9.80
C THR A 502 23.52 -18.03 -8.43
N ALA A 503 23.97 -19.25 -8.16
CA ALA A 503 23.83 -19.89 -6.87
C ALA A 503 25.04 -19.60 -6.00
N GLU A 504 24.81 -19.28 -4.73
CA GLU A 504 25.84 -18.99 -3.73
C GLU A 504 25.80 -20.00 -2.58
N GLU A 505 26.81 -19.96 -1.71
CA GLU A 505 26.75 -20.72 -0.46
C GLU A 505 25.85 -19.96 0.54
N LEU A 506 24.99 -20.68 1.25
CA LEU A 506 24.18 -20.08 2.31
C LEU A 506 25.08 -19.69 3.47
N THR A 507 25.35 -18.40 3.61
CA THR A 507 26.22 -17.84 4.65
C THR A 507 25.48 -16.78 5.45
N PHE A 508 25.85 -16.64 6.72
CA PHE A 508 25.38 -15.59 7.63
C PHE A 508 26.59 -14.79 8.16
N SER A 509 26.34 -13.58 8.64
CA SER A 509 27.38 -12.61 8.97
C SER A 509 27.80 -12.65 10.44
N LYS A 510 26.84 -12.72 11.37
CA LYS A 510 27.13 -12.67 12.81
C LYS A 510 27.93 -13.90 13.21
N THR A 511 28.96 -13.73 14.03
CA THR A 511 29.83 -14.86 14.45
C THR A 511 29.73 -15.20 15.94
N LYS A 512 29.25 -14.27 16.77
CA LYS A 512 29.10 -14.41 18.22
C LYS A 512 28.03 -13.47 18.76
N SER A 513 27.50 -13.74 19.95
CA SER A 513 26.68 -12.77 20.69
C SER A 513 27.52 -11.56 21.12
N THR A 514 26.97 -10.36 20.95
CA THR A 514 27.66 -9.08 21.17
C THR A 514 27.02 -8.23 22.26
N ILE A 515 25.69 -8.31 22.44
CA ILE A 515 24.98 -7.62 23.53
C ILE A 515 25.03 -8.46 24.80
N TYR A 516 24.66 -9.73 24.69
CA TYR A 516 24.66 -10.74 25.76
C TYR A 516 25.88 -11.64 25.62
N THR A 517 27.08 -11.08 25.82
CA THR A 517 28.32 -11.86 25.77
C THR A 517 28.31 -13.02 26.76
N GLU A 518 29.12 -14.05 26.51
CA GLU A 518 29.22 -15.22 27.38
C GLU A 518 29.52 -14.82 28.83
N GLU A 519 30.37 -13.81 29.05
CA GLU A 519 30.71 -13.29 30.36
C GLU A 519 29.51 -12.65 31.07
N LYS A 520 28.74 -11.81 30.37
CA LYS A 520 27.53 -11.18 30.91
C LYS A 520 26.49 -12.23 31.28
N VAL A 521 26.22 -13.19 30.40
CA VAL A 521 25.26 -14.27 30.66
C VAL A 521 25.70 -15.13 31.84
N ALA A 522 27.00 -15.46 31.92
CA ALA A 522 27.54 -16.21 33.05
C ALA A 522 27.44 -15.42 34.36
N ALA A 523 27.71 -14.11 34.35
CA ALA A 523 27.54 -13.24 35.52
C ALA A 523 26.07 -13.20 35.97
N ALA A 524 25.12 -13.00 35.05
CA ALA A 524 23.71 -12.96 35.39
C ALA A 524 23.20 -14.26 36.01
N ARG A 525 23.63 -15.41 35.49
CA ARG A 525 23.28 -16.72 36.05
C ARG A 525 23.88 -16.94 37.43
N ARG A 526 25.16 -16.60 37.64
CA ARG A 526 25.80 -16.64 38.96
C ARG A 526 25.10 -15.71 39.95
N ASN A 527 24.75 -14.51 39.54
CA ASN A 527 24.08 -13.52 40.39
C ASN A 527 22.67 -13.99 40.77
N ALA A 528 21.94 -14.62 39.85
CA ALA A 528 20.63 -15.21 40.15
C ALA A 528 20.70 -16.39 41.15
N GLU A 529 21.86 -17.03 41.30
CA GLU A 529 22.10 -18.04 42.34
C GLU A 529 22.54 -17.43 43.67
N LYS A 530 23.31 -16.33 43.62
CA LYS A 530 23.93 -15.69 44.79
C LYS A 530 23.01 -14.72 45.52
N TYR A 531 22.22 -13.92 44.80
CA TYR A 531 21.47 -12.79 45.36
C TYR A 531 19.96 -12.98 45.26
N GLN A 532 19.24 -12.67 46.35
CA GLN A 532 17.79 -12.87 46.45
C GLN A 532 17.02 -12.02 45.40
N TRP A 533 17.44 -10.78 45.17
CA TRP A 533 16.79 -9.89 44.21
C TRP A 533 16.95 -10.41 42.77
N ALA A 534 18.15 -10.90 42.41
CA ALA A 534 18.43 -11.45 41.09
C ALA A 534 17.69 -12.78 40.85
N SER A 535 17.60 -13.62 41.89
CA SER A 535 16.77 -14.83 41.89
C SER A 535 15.29 -14.48 41.64
N SER A 536 14.79 -13.44 42.31
CA SER A 536 13.40 -12.97 42.15
C SER A 536 13.13 -12.46 40.74
N THR A 537 14.08 -11.71 40.15
CA THR A 537 14.04 -11.28 38.74
C THR A 537 13.95 -12.49 37.79
N LYS A 538 14.83 -13.49 37.96
CA LYS A 538 14.82 -14.73 37.17
C LYS A 538 13.48 -15.45 37.25
N TYR A 539 12.93 -15.66 38.45
CA TYR A 539 11.64 -16.36 38.60
C TYR A 539 10.46 -15.56 38.05
N SER A 540 10.47 -14.23 38.18
CA SER A 540 9.44 -13.36 37.62
C SER A 540 9.37 -13.50 36.09
N VAL A 541 10.51 -13.38 35.39
CA VAL A 541 10.53 -13.52 33.93
C VAL A 541 10.20 -14.95 33.49
N MET A 542 10.65 -15.97 34.22
CA MET A 542 10.33 -17.37 33.94
C MET A 542 8.83 -17.64 34.06
N ASN A 543 8.16 -17.02 35.04
CA ASN A 543 6.71 -17.17 35.22
C ASN A 543 5.95 -16.60 34.02
N THR A 544 6.31 -15.40 33.56
CA THR A 544 5.74 -14.81 32.33
C THR A 544 6.07 -15.66 31.09
N ALA A 545 7.30 -16.12 30.94
CA ALA A 545 7.72 -16.94 29.81
C ALA A 545 6.99 -18.30 29.77
N ASN A 546 6.80 -18.95 30.92
CA ASN A 546 6.09 -20.23 31.02
C ASN A 546 4.65 -20.13 30.52
N TYR A 547 3.99 -18.99 30.70
CA TYR A 547 2.66 -18.75 30.16
C TYR A 547 2.63 -18.84 28.63
N HIS A 548 3.68 -18.38 27.93
CA HIS A 548 3.76 -18.48 26.48
C HIS A 548 4.12 -19.91 26.02
N ILE A 549 5.01 -20.60 26.75
CA ILE A 549 5.42 -21.97 26.44
C ILE A 549 4.24 -22.96 26.46
N THR A 550 3.26 -22.78 27.35
CA THR A 550 2.14 -23.71 27.49
C THR A 550 1.27 -23.84 26.24
N TYR A 551 1.34 -22.89 25.31
CA TYR A 551 0.56 -22.92 24.07
C TYR A 551 1.26 -23.66 22.91
N GLY A 552 2.56 -23.97 23.05
CA GLY A 552 3.32 -24.74 22.06
C GLY A 552 3.81 -23.92 20.86
N TYR A 553 4.67 -24.54 20.04
CA TYR A 553 5.35 -23.88 18.92
C TYR A 553 4.40 -23.46 17.80
N GLU A 554 3.45 -24.31 17.43
CA GLU A 554 2.46 -23.99 16.38
C GLU A 554 1.65 -22.75 16.69
N PHE A 555 1.22 -22.63 17.95
CA PHE A 555 0.51 -21.45 18.38
C PHE A 555 1.38 -20.21 18.24
N LEU A 556 2.60 -20.23 18.80
CA LEU A 556 3.51 -19.07 18.74
C LEU A 556 3.84 -18.69 17.30
N TRP A 557 4.10 -19.66 16.43
CA TRP A 557 4.41 -19.44 15.02
C TRP A 557 3.22 -18.81 14.28
N SER A 558 2.01 -19.32 14.48
CA SER A 558 0.78 -18.79 13.83
C SER A 558 0.26 -17.45 14.39
N LEU A 559 0.86 -16.91 15.46
CA LEU A 559 0.51 -15.57 15.98
C LEU A 559 0.86 -14.43 15.02
N VAL A 560 1.91 -14.64 14.24
CA VAL A 560 2.53 -13.61 13.41
C VAL A 560 1.68 -13.42 12.16
N THR A 561 1.01 -12.27 12.08
CA THR A 561 0.21 -11.86 10.93
C THR A 561 1.10 -11.28 9.83
N ASP A 562 0.66 -11.34 8.58
CA ASP A 562 1.36 -10.75 7.46
C ASP A 562 0.95 -9.27 7.23
N GLN A 563 1.46 -8.70 6.14
CA GLN A 563 1.16 -7.32 5.76
C GLN A 563 -0.33 -7.10 5.45
N ASN A 564 -1.08 -8.11 5.00
CA ASN A 564 -2.45 -7.98 4.49
C ASN A 564 -3.49 -7.72 5.58
N ILE A 565 -3.14 -7.90 6.86
CA ILE A 565 -3.98 -7.43 7.97
C ILE A 565 -3.53 -6.03 8.42
N PRO A 566 -4.42 -5.01 8.34
CA PRO A 566 -4.10 -3.66 8.78
C PRO A 566 -3.73 -3.57 10.27
N ARG A 567 -3.05 -2.49 10.64
CA ARG A 567 -2.77 -2.11 12.03
C ARG A 567 -3.25 -0.68 12.28
N SER A 568 -3.96 -0.48 13.39
CA SER A 568 -4.41 0.85 13.83
C SER A 568 -4.39 0.95 15.35
N TYR A 569 -3.81 1.98 15.95
CA TYR A 569 -3.82 2.15 17.40
C TYR A 569 -5.21 2.54 17.95
N ALA A 570 -6.19 2.87 17.11
CA ALA A 570 -7.51 3.32 17.51
C ALA A 570 -8.62 2.74 16.65
N VAL A 571 -9.74 2.36 17.27
CA VAL A 571 -10.94 1.86 16.58
C VAL A 571 -11.70 3.01 15.91
N ASN A 572 -12.17 3.98 16.70
CA ASN A 572 -12.77 5.23 16.23
C ASN A 572 -12.60 6.29 17.33
N GLN A 573 -11.60 7.17 17.22
CA GLN A 573 -11.33 8.15 18.28
C GLN A 573 -12.44 9.22 18.40
N PRO A 574 -13.00 9.78 17.31
CA PRO A 574 -14.03 10.82 17.43
C PRO A 574 -15.33 10.36 18.08
N LEU A 575 -15.76 9.11 17.86
CA LEU A 575 -17.05 8.59 18.35
C LEU A 575 -16.91 7.65 19.55
N GLY A 576 -15.77 6.98 19.69
CA GLY A 576 -15.53 5.99 20.74
C GLY A 576 -16.12 4.63 20.39
N CYS A 577 -16.80 4.00 21.36
CA CYS A 577 -17.33 2.66 21.17
C CYS A 577 -18.61 2.64 20.33
N LEU A 578 -18.71 1.73 19.35
CA LEU A 578 -19.89 1.56 18.50
C LEU A 578 -21.23 1.49 19.26
N ASN A 579 -21.25 0.97 20.51
CA ASN A 579 -22.48 0.89 21.29
C ASN A 579 -22.65 1.99 22.36
N CYS A 580 -21.59 2.36 23.09
CA CYS A 580 -21.71 3.33 24.20
C CYS A 580 -21.03 4.67 23.95
N GLY A 581 -20.58 4.90 22.71
CA GLY A 581 -19.85 6.09 22.28
C GLY A 581 -18.69 6.44 23.20
N LYS A 582 -18.61 7.72 23.53
CA LYS A 582 -17.59 8.36 24.37
C LYS A 582 -17.56 7.95 25.84
N ALA A 583 -18.50 7.14 26.31
CA ALA A 583 -18.45 6.61 27.67
C ALA A 583 -17.23 5.68 27.92
N ILE A 584 -16.58 5.21 26.85
CA ILE A 584 -15.36 4.41 26.91
C ILE A 584 -14.12 5.24 27.33
N ASP A 585 -14.09 6.54 27.06
CA ASP A 585 -12.91 7.40 27.24
C ASP A 585 -12.46 7.52 28.72
N LYS A 586 -13.34 7.24 29.69
CA LYS A 586 -12.99 7.21 31.12
C LYS A 586 -11.99 6.09 31.49
N PHE A 587 -11.72 5.15 30.58
CA PHE A 587 -10.76 4.05 30.75
C PHE A 587 -9.39 4.33 30.09
N GLY A 588 -9.19 5.52 29.51
CA GLY A 588 -7.93 5.95 28.90
C GLY A 588 -7.96 6.01 27.37
N ASN A 589 -6.82 6.36 26.77
CA ASN A 589 -6.71 6.64 25.34
C ASN A 589 -6.82 5.40 24.44
N TYR A 590 -6.48 4.21 24.98
CA TYR A 590 -6.51 2.92 24.29
C TYR A 590 -7.30 1.89 25.12
N PRO A 591 -8.63 2.08 25.24
CA PRO A 591 -9.39 1.48 26.34
C PRO A 591 -9.88 0.04 26.09
N TYR A 592 -9.76 -0.50 24.89
CA TYR A 592 -10.30 -1.83 24.57
C TYR A 592 -9.45 -2.97 25.15
N ASN A 593 -10.12 -3.89 25.85
CA ASN A 593 -9.49 -5.11 26.35
C ASN A 593 -9.56 -6.21 25.29
N ALA A 594 -8.64 -7.17 25.34
CA ALA A 594 -8.75 -8.40 24.59
C ALA A 594 -8.19 -9.57 25.40
N ASN A 595 -8.65 -10.78 25.09
CA ASN A 595 -8.07 -12.01 25.60
C ASN A 595 -7.74 -12.91 24.43
N HIS A 596 -6.48 -12.84 23.99
CA HIS A 596 -6.06 -13.55 22.80
C HIS A 596 -6.22 -15.07 22.89
N PHE A 597 -6.03 -15.65 24.08
CA PHE A 597 -6.04 -17.10 24.25
C PHE A 597 -7.45 -17.68 24.35
N ASN A 598 -8.39 -16.96 24.95
CA ASN A 598 -9.76 -17.45 25.15
C ASN A 598 -10.76 -16.90 24.13
N ALA A 599 -10.42 -15.80 23.47
CA ALA A 599 -11.26 -15.11 22.50
C ALA A 599 -10.37 -14.40 21.45
N PRO A 600 -9.66 -15.17 20.60
CA PRO A 600 -8.82 -14.60 19.57
C PRO A 600 -9.63 -13.64 18.70
N TRP A 601 -9.00 -12.54 18.30
CA TRP A 601 -9.59 -11.49 17.47
C TRP A 601 -10.81 -10.76 18.06
N LYS A 602 -11.10 -10.90 19.36
CA LYS A 602 -12.17 -10.16 20.04
C LYS A 602 -11.65 -9.05 20.96
N LEU A 603 -12.12 -7.83 20.70
CA LEU A 603 -12.07 -6.69 21.60
C LEU A 603 -13.29 -6.67 22.50
N GLU A 604 -13.14 -6.24 23.75
CA GLU A 604 -14.22 -6.00 24.70
C GLU A 604 -14.16 -4.55 25.20
N CYS A 605 -15.27 -3.82 25.08
CA CYS A 605 -15.38 -2.49 25.64
C CYS A 605 -15.50 -2.58 27.18
N PRO A 606 -14.61 -1.95 27.97
CA PRO A 606 -14.69 -2.00 29.43
C PRO A 606 -15.93 -1.32 30.01
N ASN A 607 -16.57 -0.42 29.25
CA ASN A 607 -17.77 0.29 29.70
C ASN A 607 -19.06 -0.52 29.51
N CYS A 608 -19.37 -0.93 28.29
CA CYS A 608 -20.62 -1.65 27.98
C CYS A 608 -20.47 -3.18 27.94
N ARG A 609 -19.24 -3.71 28.04
CA ARG A 609 -18.91 -5.14 28.02
C ARG A 609 -19.26 -5.86 26.71
N MET A 610 -19.68 -5.11 25.68
CA MET A 610 -19.88 -5.67 24.34
C MET A 610 -18.56 -5.99 23.66
N ARG A 611 -18.60 -6.99 22.77
CA ARG A 611 -17.45 -7.51 22.05
C ARG A 611 -17.52 -7.24 20.56
N PHE A 612 -16.37 -6.95 19.98
CA PHE A 612 -16.21 -6.62 18.57
C PHE A 612 -14.95 -7.30 18.00
N PRO A 613 -14.91 -7.61 16.70
CA PRO A 613 -16.06 -7.54 15.81
C PRO A 613 -17.09 -8.62 16.15
N THR A 614 -18.28 -8.53 15.58
CA THR A 614 -19.41 -9.39 15.95
C THR A 614 -19.45 -10.70 15.16
N ASN A 615 -18.68 -10.80 14.08
CA ASN A 615 -18.42 -12.02 13.30
C ASN A 615 -17.25 -12.84 13.84
N ASP A 616 -17.18 -14.12 13.49
CA ASP A 616 -16.04 -14.99 13.84
C ASP A 616 -14.84 -14.70 12.92
N PHE A 617 -14.15 -13.60 13.21
CA PHE A 617 -12.97 -13.20 12.44
C PHE A 617 -11.82 -14.22 12.53
N ALA A 618 -11.72 -14.98 13.64
CA ALA A 618 -10.67 -15.99 13.77
C ALA A 618 -10.84 -17.12 12.74
N ALA A 619 -12.08 -17.59 12.56
CA ALA A 619 -12.41 -18.58 11.54
C ALA A 619 -12.28 -17.99 10.11
N TYR A 620 -12.70 -16.73 9.92
CA TYR A 620 -12.59 -16.03 8.63
C TYR A 620 -11.12 -15.85 8.20
N TYR A 621 -10.27 -15.38 9.12
CA TYR A 621 -8.83 -15.27 8.89
C TYR A 621 -8.22 -16.61 8.48
N LYS A 622 -8.55 -17.68 9.23
CA LYS A 622 -8.01 -19.02 8.97
C LYS A 622 -8.43 -19.59 7.61
N SER A 623 -9.64 -19.31 7.15
CA SER A 623 -10.10 -19.79 5.84
C SER A 623 -9.50 -19.01 4.67
N GLY A 624 -8.98 -17.80 4.92
CA GLY A 624 -8.29 -16.98 3.92
C GLY A 624 -6.77 -17.19 3.83
N LEU A 625 -6.19 -18.15 4.57
CA LEU A 625 -4.74 -18.41 4.48
C LEU A 625 -4.40 -19.19 3.21
N ASP A 626 -3.50 -18.64 2.39
CA ASP A 626 -2.99 -19.25 1.17
C ASP A 626 -1.95 -20.34 1.45
N GLN A 627 -1.39 -20.92 0.38
CA GLN A 627 -0.35 -21.95 0.45
C GLN A 627 0.97 -21.50 1.09
N ASN A 628 1.21 -20.18 1.19
CA ASN A 628 2.40 -19.59 1.83
C ASN A 628 2.09 -19.10 3.26
N HIS A 629 0.88 -19.38 3.76
CA HIS A 629 0.39 -18.88 5.05
C HIS A 629 0.21 -17.37 5.11
N ASN A 630 -0.06 -16.73 3.98
CA ASN A 630 -0.45 -15.33 3.86
C ASN A 630 -1.97 -15.23 3.78
N PHE A 631 -2.55 -14.20 4.38
CA PHE A 631 -3.98 -13.95 4.37
C PHE A 631 -4.40 -13.25 3.07
N ASP A 632 -5.37 -13.85 2.40
CA ASP A 632 -6.06 -13.31 1.23
C ASP A 632 -7.58 -13.27 1.50
N PRO A 633 -8.21 -12.07 1.57
CA PRO A 633 -9.64 -11.95 1.83
C PRO A 633 -10.53 -12.54 0.72
N ASP A 634 -10.01 -12.74 -0.50
CA ASP A 634 -10.75 -13.36 -1.59
C ASP A 634 -10.79 -14.89 -1.49
N LEU A 635 -9.81 -15.50 -0.81
CA LEU A 635 -9.85 -16.92 -0.44
C LEU A 635 -10.75 -17.17 0.78
N ALA A 636 -10.93 -16.16 1.63
CA ALA A 636 -11.63 -16.29 2.89
C ALA A 636 -13.13 -16.61 2.73
N ASP A 637 -13.66 -17.44 3.61
CA ASP A 637 -15.07 -17.85 3.60
C ASP A 637 -15.99 -16.67 3.99
N LYS A 638 -16.51 -15.97 2.98
CA LYS A 638 -17.39 -14.81 3.14
C LYS A 638 -18.68 -15.12 3.91
N SER A 639 -19.07 -16.39 4.08
CA SER A 639 -20.23 -16.76 4.92
C SER A 639 -20.01 -16.50 6.41
N LEU A 640 -18.74 -16.35 6.83
CA LEU A 640 -18.37 -16.01 8.21
C LEU A 640 -18.50 -14.51 8.51
N LEU A 641 -18.75 -13.65 7.51
CA LEU A 641 -18.95 -12.20 7.67
C LEU A 641 -20.39 -11.87 8.09
N VAL A 642 -20.81 -12.46 9.23
CA VAL A 642 -22.14 -12.26 9.81
C VAL A 642 -22.05 -12.03 11.31
N ASN A 643 -22.89 -11.12 11.82
CA ASN A 643 -23.00 -10.84 13.24
C ASN A 643 -23.59 -12.05 14.00
N THR A 644 -22.71 -12.74 14.72
CA THR A 644 -23.05 -13.92 15.54
C THR A 644 -23.33 -13.59 17.01
N LEU A 645 -22.92 -12.40 17.47
CA LEU A 645 -22.94 -12.06 18.90
C LEU A 645 -24.24 -11.35 19.31
N TYR A 646 -24.81 -10.53 18.43
CA TYR A 646 -25.96 -9.67 18.71
C TYR A 646 -26.97 -9.69 17.56
N PRO A 647 -27.63 -10.83 17.27
CA PRO A 647 -28.53 -10.95 16.12
C PRO A 647 -29.65 -9.90 16.08
N GLU A 648 -30.07 -9.42 17.25
CA GLU A 648 -31.09 -8.37 17.39
C GLU A 648 -30.68 -7.01 16.82
N LYS A 649 -29.38 -6.80 16.56
CA LYS A 649 -28.83 -5.57 15.95
C LYS A 649 -28.65 -5.66 14.43
N GLY A 650 -29.03 -6.79 13.83
CA GLY A 650 -28.94 -7.02 12.39
C GLY A 650 -27.67 -7.76 11.97
N GLU A 651 -27.74 -8.43 10.83
CA GLU A 651 -26.74 -9.38 10.34
C GLU A 651 -25.36 -8.77 10.05
N LYS A 652 -25.30 -7.47 9.74
CA LYS A 652 -24.05 -6.78 9.39
C LYS A 652 -23.48 -5.90 10.51
N TRP A 653 -24.18 -5.76 11.63
CA TRP A 653 -23.81 -4.78 12.66
C TRP A 653 -22.52 -5.17 13.39
N GLY A 654 -21.50 -4.32 13.30
CA GLY A 654 -20.19 -4.53 13.92
C GLY A 654 -19.37 -5.69 13.31
N VAL A 655 -19.73 -6.12 12.08
CA VAL A 655 -18.98 -7.13 11.32
C VAL A 655 -17.75 -6.48 10.69
N ASP A 656 -16.59 -7.08 10.89
CA ASP A 656 -15.29 -6.59 10.41
C ASP A 656 -14.59 -7.73 9.66
N ASP A 657 -14.19 -7.47 8.43
CA ASP A 657 -13.49 -8.39 7.53
C ASP A 657 -11.96 -8.22 7.58
N GLY A 658 -11.46 -7.44 8.54
CA GLY A 658 -10.05 -7.10 8.69
C GLY A 658 -9.79 -5.62 8.40
N TYR A 659 -10.59 -5.01 7.53
CA TYR A 659 -10.43 -3.63 7.07
C TYR A 659 -11.36 -2.66 7.80
N GLY A 660 -12.13 -3.12 8.77
CA GLY A 660 -13.01 -2.31 9.60
C GLY A 660 -14.50 -2.46 9.25
N TYR A 661 -15.33 -1.95 10.15
CA TYR A 661 -16.78 -1.90 10.00
C TYR A 661 -17.22 -0.46 9.71
N THR A 662 -18.04 -0.26 8.67
CA THR A 662 -18.68 1.03 8.39
C THR A 662 -20.17 0.96 8.73
N ASP A 663 -20.65 1.88 9.58
CA ASP A 663 -22.07 1.97 9.93
C ASP A 663 -22.90 2.71 8.86
N GLU A 664 -24.22 2.76 9.06
CA GLU A 664 -25.17 3.37 8.10
C GLU A 664 -24.95 4.89 7.90
N ASP A 665 -24.31 5.54 8.87
CA ASP A 665 -23.97 6.97 8.83
C ASP A 665 -22.59 7.23 8.18
N GLY A 666 -21.92 6.16 7.70
CA GLY A 666 -20.59 6.23 7.09
C GLY A 666 -19.44 6.30 8.09
N ASN A 667 -19.68 6.06 9.38
CA ASN A 667 -18.61 6.05 10.38
C ASN A 667 -17.86 4.73 10.36
N HIS A 668 -16.54 4.82 10.32
CA HIS A 668 -15.66 3.65 10.20
C HIS A 668 -15.04 3.25 11.57
N TYR A 669 -14.98 1.94 11.84
CA TYR A 669 -14.49 1.35 13.09
C TYR A 669 -13.51 0.21 12.81
N THR A 670 -12.25 0.37 13.18
CA THR A 670 -11.18 -0.59 12.83
C THR A 670 -10.91 -1.61 13.96
N PHE A 671 -11.88 -2.48 14.27
CA PHE A 671 -11.78 -3.40 15.41
C PHE A 671 -10.64 -4.42 15.25
N VAL A 672 -10.56 -5.07 14.09
CA VAL A 672 -9.52 -6.06 13.81
C VAL A 672 -8.14 -5.39 13.76
N ALA A 673 -8.01 -4.24 13.11
CA ALA A 673 -6.75 -3.53 13.04
C ALA A 673 -6.25 -3.06 14.42
N TYR A 674 -7.15 -2.68 15.32
CA TYR A 674 -6.82 -2.36 16.72
C TYR A 674 -6.34 -3.59 17.49
N TYR A 675 -7.00 -4.73 17.28
CA TYR A 675 -6.56 -5.99 17.86
C TYR A 675 -5.16 -6.36 17.39
N ASN A 676 -4.93 -6.31 16.07
CA ASN A 676 -3.63 -6.62 15.47
C ASN A 676 -2.53 -5.68 16.01
N HIS A 677 -2.83 -4.38 16.14
CA HIS A 677 -1.89 -3.41 16.66
C HIS A 677 -1.55 -3.63 18.14
N TRP A 678 -2.52 -3.62 19.06
CA TRP A 678 -2.25 -3.61 20.52
C TRP A 678 -2.12 -4.99 21.16
N HIS A 679 -2.82 -5.98 20.63
CA HIS A 679 -2.97 -7.29 21.29
C HIS A 679 -2.12 -8.37 20.63
N LEU A 680 -1.68 -8.19 19.38
CA LEU A 680 -0.66 -9.02 18.74
C LEU A 680 0.72 -8.33 18.77
N TRP A 681 0.90 -7.23 18.05
CA TRP A 681 2.22 -6.63 17.79
C TRP A 681 2.75 -5.75 18.92
N HIS A 682 2.16 -4.57 19.16
CA HIS A 682 2.67 -3.54 20.08
C HIS A 682 2.21 -3.75 21.52
N GLY A 683 3.11 -4.22 22.39
CA GLY A 683 2.75 -4.57 23.77
C GLY A 683 1.79 -5.77 23.88
N GLY A 684 1.49 -6.40 22.73
CA GLY A 684 0.67 -7.59 22.59
C GLY A 684 1.44 -8.88 22.87
N VAL A 685 0.83 -10.01 22.49
CA VAL A 685 1.38 -11.35 22.78
C VAL A 685 2.74 -11.57 22.12
N ILE A 686 2.97 -11.07 20.89
CA ILE A 686 4.24 -11.25 20.17
C ILE A 686 5.39 -10.55 20.91
N SER A 687 5.24 -9.25 21.18
CA SER A 687 6.25 -8.47 21.90
C SER A 687 6.53 -9.02 23.31
N LYS A 688 5.49 -9.42 24.05
CA LYS A 688 5.63 -9.99 25.40
C LYS A 688 6.29 -11.36 25.38
N ALA A 689 5.94 -12.21 24.42
CA ALA A 689 6.54 -13.53 24.27
C ALA A 689 8.03 -13.42 23.94
N ILE A 690 8.41 -12.67 22.90
CA ILE A 690 9.82 -12.51 22.52
C ILE A 690 10.68 -12.02 23.70
N THR A 691 10.26 -10.94 24.37
CA THR A 691 11.03 -10.35 25.47
C THR A 691 11.13 -11.28 26.68
N SER A 692 10.03 -11.88 27.13
CA SER A 692 10.05 -12.78 28.29
C SER A 692 10.79 -14.10 28.01
N LEU A 693 10.66 -14.68 26.80
CA LEU A 693 11.38 -15.89 26.40
C LEU A 693 12.89 -15.63 26.31
N ARG A 694 13.30 -14.49 25.75
CA ARG A 694 14.69 -14.03 25.73
C ARG A 694 15.26 -13.94 27.14
N ASP A 695 14.62 -13.16 28.01
CA ASP A 695 15.14 -12.89 29.35
C ASP A 695 15.15 -14.16 30.22
N ALA A 696 14.11 -15.00 30.12
CA ALA A 696 14.07 -16.28 30.81
C ALA A 696 15.18 -17.23 30.34
N TYR A 697 15.50 -17.28 29.05
CA TYR A 697 16.63 -18.05 28.55
C TYR A 697 17.97 -17.50 29.08
N ILE A 698 18.18 -16.19 29.02
CA ILE A 698 19.42 -15.55 29.49
C ILE A 698 19.67 -15.88 30.98
N TYR A 699 18.68 -15.67 31.85
CA TYR A 699 18.86 -15.86 33.29
C TYR A 699 18.79 -17.32 33.76
N SER A 700 18.14 -18.22 33.02
CA SER A 700 17.99 -19.62 33.43
C SER A 700 18.87 -20.62 32.69
N GLY A 701 19.27 -20.32 31.45
CA GLY A 701 19.90 -21.28 30.53
C GLY A 701 19.00 -22.41 30.06
N ASN A 702 17.70 -22.36 30.33
CA ASN A 702 16.78 -23.43 29.93
C ASN A 702 16.39 -23.30 28.45
N MET A 703 16.76 -24.31 27.66
CA MET A 703 16.57 -24.33 26.20
C MET A 703 15.11 -24.22 25.75
N LYS A 704 14.13 -24.62 26.56
CA LYS A 704 12.72 -24.51 26.17
C LYS A 704 12.30 -23.07 25.83
N TYR A 705 12.91 -22.08 26.51
CA TYR A 705 12.63 -20.67 26.26
C TYR A 705 13.30 -20.18 24.97
N ALA A 706 14.55 -20.59 24.73
CA ALA A 706 15.25 -20.25 23.48
C ALA A 706 14.58 -20.87 22.26
N ARG A 707 14.14 -22.14 22.34
CA ARG A 707 13.43 -22.83 21.24
C ARG A 707 12.18 -22.08 20.81
N ALA A 708 11.30 -21.81 21.78
CA ALA A 708 10.06 -21.06 21.51
C ALA A 708 10.34 -19.62 21.02
N GLY A 709 11.33 -18.94 21.61
CA GLY A 709 11.69 -17.58 21.21
C GLY A 709 12.29 -17.50 19.81
N ALA A 710 13.16 -18.44 19.44
CA ALA A 710 13.77 -18.53 18.12
C ALA A 710 12.75 -18.85 17.03
N ILE A 711 11.82 -19.79 17.28
CA ILE A 711 10.73 -20.13 16.36
C ILE A 711 9.85 -18.90 16.07
N LEU A 712 9.48 -18.16 17.12
CA LEU A 712 8.69 -16.93 16.96
C LEU A 712 9.48 -15.86 16.20
N LEU A 713 10.76 -15.68 16.52
CA LEU A 713 11.61 -14.67 15.89
C LEU A 713 11.87 -14.96 14.40
N ASP A 714 12.08 -16.22 14.04
CA ASP A 714 12.25 -16.63 12.64
C ASP A 714 10.98 -16.35 11.82
N ARG A 715 9.80 -16.62 12.37
CA ARG A 715 8.54 -16.29 11.69
C ARG A 715 8.32 -14.78 11.56
N ILE A 716 8.73 -13.99 12.55
CA ILE A 716 8.74 -12.52 12.42
C ILE A 716 9.64 -12.10 11.25
N ALA A 717 10.81 -12.72 11.10
CA ALA A 717 11.73 -12.42 10.01
C ALA A 717 11.18 -12.76 8.62
N ASP A 718 10.31 -13.77 8.51
CA ASP A 718 9.64 -14.10 7.24
C ASP A 718 8.71 -12.98 6.75
N VAL A 719 8.02 -12.28 7.66
CA VAL A 719 6.97 -11.30 7.30
C VAL A 719 7.43 -9.85 7.40
N TYR A 720 8.43 -9.56 8.24
CA TYR A 720 8.87 -8.19 8.55
C TYR A 720 9.33 -7.39 7.32
N PRO A 721 10.00 -7.96 6.31
CA PRO A 721 10.40 -7.23 5.10
C PRO A 721 9.23 -6.52 4.41
N ASP A 722 8.09 -7.20 4.28
CA ASP A 722 6.91 -6.72 3.55
C ASP A 722 6.05 -5.73 4.36
N MET A 723 6.32 -5.60 5.66
CA MET A 723 5.56 -4.73 6.54
C MET A 723 5.75 -3.26 6.16
N ASP A 724 4.66 -2.60 5.77
CA ASP A 724 4.60 -1.17 5.49
C ASP A 724 3.19 -0.61 5.82
N ILE A 725 3.10 0.33 6.74
CA ILE A 725 1.80 0.95 7.04
C ILE A 725 1.34 1.93 5.95
N TRP A 726 2.20 2.28 4.98
CA TRP A 726 1.86 3.24 3.93
C TRP A 726 0.61 2.83 3.13
N THR A 727 0.41 1.52 2.97
CA THR A 727 -0.78 0.91 2.33
C THR A 727 -2.08 1.21 3.10
N TYR A 728 -2.01 1.49 4.40
CA TYR A 728 -3.15 1.73 5.28
C TYR A 728 -3.18 3.18 5.74
N LYS A 729 -3.88 4.02 4.96
CA LYS A 729 -3.81 5.48 5.16
C LYS A 729 -4.70 5.94 6.31
N LYS A 730 -4.23 7.01 6.97
CA LYS A 730 -5.01 7.74 7.97
C LYS A 730 -6.40 8.19 7.52
N GLN A 731 -6.54 8.57 6.25
CA GLN A 731 -7.83 9.01 5.69
C GLN A 731 -8.86 7.88 5.62
N ASP A 732 -8.40 6.63 5.58
CA ASP A 732 -9.23 5.42 5.56
C ASP A 732 -9.50 4.90 6.99
N GLY A 733 -9.09 5.64 8.02
CA GLY A 733 -9.35 5.33 9.43
C GLY A 733 -8.24 4.54 10.15
N PHE A 734 -7.14 4.21 9.46
CA PHE A 734 -6.00 3.51 10.06
C PHE A 734 -4.98 4.48 10.67
N LEU A 735 -4.87 4.48 12.00
CA LEU A 735 -4.05 5.43 12.74
C LEU A 735 -2.81 4.75 13.33
N ASN A 736 -1.62 5.29 13.12
CA ASN A 736 -0.37 4.70 13.62
C ASN A 736 0.55 5.73 14.28
N SER A 737 1.52 5.25 15.06
CA SER A 737 2.44 6.12 15.80
C SER A 737 3.58 6.59 14.91
N ASP A 738 3.29 7.59 14.08
CA ASP A 738 4.20 8.05 13.02
C ASP A 738 4.39 9.58 12.99
N GLY A 739 3.79 10.30 13.96
CA GLY A 739 3.87 11.76 14.04
C GLY A 739 3.12 12.49 12.91
N GLY A 740 2.18 11.83 12.23
CA GLY A 740 1.41 12.37 11.10
C GLY A 740 2.09 12.19 9.74
N THR A 741 3.12 11.33 9.67
CA THR A 741 3.89 11.09 8.43
C THR A 741 3.32 9.94 7.60
N ASN A 742 2.46 9.10 8.19
CA ASN A 742 1.98 7.85 7.59
C ASN A 742 3.12 6.88 7.21
N ARG A 743 4.30 7.01 7.84
CA ARG A 743 5.47 6.15 7.63
C ARG A 743 5.66 5.18 8.79
N GLY A 744 6.09 3.96 8.49
CA GLY A 744 6.36 2.92 9.47
C GLY A 744 6.36 1.54 8.81
N LYS A 745 6.80 0.51 9.53
CA LYS A 745 6.68 -0.87 9.04
C LYS A 745 5.44 -1.55 9.63
N VAL A 746 5.49 -1.97 10.88
CA VAL A 746 4.38 -2.69 11.53
C VAL A 746 3.41 -1.73 12.22
N ILE A 747 3.92 -0.76 13.00
CA ILE A 747 3.09 0.00 13.98
C ILE A 747 3.32 1.53 13.97
N GLY A 748 3.94 2.05 12.91
CA GLY A 748 4.30 3.46 12.79
C GLY A 748 5.74 3.74 13.20
N SER A 749 6.36 4.68 12.48
CA SER A 749 7.80 4.94 12.50
C SER A 749 8.39 5.26 13.87
N ILE A 750 7.61 5.82 14.79
CA ILE A 750 8.07 6.15 16.13
C ILE A 750 8.16 4.87 16.98
N TRP A 751 7.08 4.09 17.04
CA TRP A 751 7.04 2.87 17.87
C TRP A 751 7.81 1.69 17.26
N GLU A 752 8.05 1.73 15.95
CA GLU A 752 8.87 0.75 15.24
C GLU A 752 10.28 0.64 15.85
N THR A 753 10.85 1.76 16.32
CA THR A 753 12.20 1.81 16.92
C THR A 753 12.36 0.81 18.08
N GLY A 754 11.44 0.83 19.04
CA GLY A 754 11.48 -0.07 20.20
C GLY A 754 10.98 -1.48 19.88
N LEU A 755 10.09 -1.64 18.91
CA LEU A 755 9.63 -2.96 18.46
C LEU A 755 10.81 -3.77 17.91
N VAL A 756 11.55 -3.19 16.98
CA VAL A 756 12.66 -3.87 16.31
C VAL A 756 13.84 -4.11 17.24
N GLU A 757 14.10 -3.19 18.18
CA GLU A 757 15.17 -3.39 19.17
C GLU A 757 14.95 -4.65 20.03
N ASN A 758 13.69 -5.02 20.31
CA ASN A 758 13.38 -6.30 20.96
C ASN A 758 13.75 -7.50 20.08
N TYR A 759 13.56 -7.42 18.76
CA TYR A 759 13.92 -8.48 17.82
C TYR A 759 15.45 -8.62 17.69
N LEU A 760 16.16 -7.49 17.58
CA LEU A 760 17.62 -7.45 17.48
C LEU A 760 18.27 -8.10 18.71
N THR A 761 17.83 -7.71 19.91
CA THR A 761 18.36 -8.26 21.16
C THR A 761 17.94 -9.72 21.38
N ALA A 762 16.75 -10.13 20.92
CA ALA A 762 16.35 -11.53 20.94
C ALA A 762 17.23 -12.39 20.03
N TYR A 763 17.55 -11.93 18.82
CA TYR A 763 18.48 -12.62 17.94
C TYR A 763 19.85 -12.78 18.59
N ASP A 764 20.39 -11.72 19.19
CA ASP A 764 21.68 -11.79 19.88
C ASP A 764 21.71 -12.83 21.00
N ALA A 765 20.62 -12.94 21.75
CA ALA A 765 20.46 -13.93 22.82
C ALA A 765 20.35 -15.37 22.29
N PHE A 766 19.61 -15.59 21.20
CA PHE A 766 19.35 -16.93 20.66
C PHE A 766 20.40 -17.41 19.66
N PHE A 767 21.20 -16.51 19.08
CA PHE A 767 22.20 -16.79 18.05
C PHE A 767 23.07 -18.04 18.32
N PRO A 768 23.58 -18.29 19.55
CA PRO A 768 24.44 -19.44 19.81
C PRO A 768 23.74 -20.80 19.73
N VAL A 769 22.41 -20.83 19.73
CA VAL A 769 21.62 -22.06 19.86
C VAL A 769 20.69 -22.34 18.67
N LEU A 770 20.81 -21.59 17.57
CA LEU A 770 19.95 -21.76 16.39
C LEU A 770 20.21 -23.06 15.61
N ASP A 771 21.29 -23.80 15.93
CA ASP A 771 21.53 -25.16 15.42
C ASP A 771 20.85 -26.26 16.28
N ASP A 772 20.06 -25.89 17.29
CA ASP A 772 19.34 -26.86 18.11
C ASP A 772 18.38 -27.71 17.24
N PRO A 773 18.45 -29.05 17.31
CA PRO A 773 17.69 -29.92 16.42
C PRO A 773 16.18 -29.70 16.45
N GLU A 774 15.62 -29.34 17.60
CA GLU A 774 14.17 -29.15 17.76
C GLU A 774 13.70 -27.85 17.07
N ILE A 775 14.55 -26.81 17.03
CA ILE A 775 14.29 -25.59 16.29
C ILE A 775 14.32 -25.87 14.79
N VAL A 776 15.40 -26.52 14.34
CA VAL A 776 15.63 -26.83 12.91
C VAL A 776 14.55 -27.74 12.37
N GLU A 777 14.17 -28.80 13.10
CA GLU A 777 13.11 -29.73 12.70
C GLU A 777 11.79 -28.99 12.51
N PHE A 778 11.33 -28.24 13.52
CA PHE A 778 10.07 -27.51 13.44
C PHE A 778 10.04 -26.49 12.30
N LEU A 779 11.09 -25.66 12.17
CA LEU A 779 11.12 -24.62 11.14
C LEU A 779 11.32 -25.18 9.74
N SER A 780 12.08 -26.27 9.58
CA SER A 780 12.23 -26.95 8.28
C SER A 780 10.90 -27.56 7.82
N GLU A 781 10.15 -28.19 8.73
CA GLU A 781 8.79 -28.66 8.42
C GLU A 781 7.88 -27.51 7.97
N LYS A 782 7.91 -26.36 8.66
CA LYS A 782 7.14 -25.18 8.26
C LYS A 782 7.56 -24.62 6.91
N ALA A 783 8.86 -24.58 6.64
CA ALA A 783 9.36 -24.02 5.40
C ALA A 783 9.13 -24.94 4.20
N GLU A 784 9.10 -26.26 4.39
CA GLU A 784 8.62 -27.19 3.36
C GLU A 784 7.11 -27.00 3.14
N GLN A 785 6.33 -26.89 4.21
CA GLN A 785 4.87 -26.73 4.14
C GLN A 785 4.45 -25.41 3.46
N TYR A 786 5.14 -24.31 3.72
CA TYR A 786 4.72 -22.95 3.33
C TYR A 786 5.75 -22.21 2.46
N HIS A 787 6.72 -22.93 1.91
CA HIS A 787 7.72 -22.40 0.96
C HIS A 787 8.61 -21.25 1.51
N LEU A 788 9.03 -21.35 2.77
CA LEU A 788 9.75 -20.27 3.50
C LEU A 788 11.29 -20.36 3.40
N GLY A 789 11.82 -21.01 2.37
CA GLY A 789 13.26 -21.18 2.17
C GLY A 789 13.91 -22.24 3.06
N ASN A 790 15.24 -22.27 3.12
CA ASN A 790 15.97 -23.25 3.95
C ASN A 790 16.00 -22.82 5.42
N LYS A 791 15.64 -23.72 6.34
CA LYS A 791 15.60 -23.48 7.80
C LYS A 791 16.52 -24.43 8.59
N ASP A 792 17.68 -24.77 8.03
CA ASP A 792 18.81 -25.18 8.85
C ASP A 792 19.35 -24.02 9.72
N GLY A 793 20.27 -24.29 10.63
CA GLY A 793 20.79 -23.26 11.54
C GLY A 793 21.48 -22.08 10.82
N ALA A 794 22.05 -22.28 9.63
CA ALA A 794 22.59 -21.18 8.82
C ALA A 794 21.48 -20.39 8.14
N GLY A 795 20.46 -21.08 7.62
CA GLY A 795 19.26 -20.50 7.02
C GLY A 795 18.44 -19.67 7.99
N ILE A 796 18.23 -20.14 9.22
CA ILE A 796 17.53 -19.38 10.28
C ILE A 796 18.29 -18.10 10.61
N ARG A 797 19.62 -18.18 10.77
CA ARG A 797 20.46 -16.99 11.01
C ARG A 797 20.36 -16.01 9.85
N ARG A 798 20.49 -16.51 8.63
CA ARG A 798 20.43 -15.69 7.43
C ARG A 798 19.06 -15.02 7.27
N ASN A 799 17.97 -15.74 7.53
CA ASN A 799 16.62 -15.21 7.49
C ASN A 799 16.44 -14.07 8.50
N ILE A 800 16.89 -14.23 9.74
CA ILE A 800 16.77 -13.17 10.75
C ILE A 800 17.67 -11.96 10.41
N GLU A 801 18.90 -12.20 9.94
CA GLU A 801 19.79 -11.12 9.54
C GLU A 801 19.24 -10.30 8.37
N ASP A 802 18.75 -10.94 7.31
CA ASP A 802 18.22 -10.27 6.12
C ASP A 802 16.81 -9.74 6.35
N GLY A 803 15.96 -10.52 7.00
CA GLY A 803 14.55 -10.25 7.23
C GLY A 803 14.28 -9.22 8.33
N ILE A 804 15.21 -9.02 9.26
CA ILE A 804 15.07 -8.04 10.36
C ILE A 804 16.24 -7.06 10.38
N ILE A 805 17.47 -7.54 10.57
CA ILE A 805 18.60 -6.65 10.93
C ILE A 805 18.96 -5.71 9.76
N ARG A 806 19.12 -6.26 8.56
CA ARG A 806 19.43 -5.49 7.35
C ARG A 806 18.28 -4.62 6.87
N GLN A 807 17.05 -4.87 7.35
CA GLN A 807 15.92 -3.97 7.09
C GLN A 807 16.03 -2.66 7.88
N VAL A 808 16.78 -2.62 9.00
CA VAL A 808 16.84 -1.45 9.88
C VAL A 808 17.44 -0.24 9.19
N TYR A 809 18.62 -0.37 8.59
CA TYR A 809 19.33 0.76 7.99
C TYR A 809 18.54 1.46 6.86
N PRO A 810 18.06 0.76 5.82
CA PRO A 810 17.23 1.40 4.80
C PRO A 810 15.91 1.94 5.38
N ALA A 811 15.29 1.28 6.36
CA ALA A 811 14.08 1.79 7.00
C ALA A 811 14.33 3.07 7.83
N VAL A 812 15.50 3.21 8.46
CA VAL A 812 15.92 4.46 9.10
C VAL A 812 16.08 5.56 8.04
N GLN A 813 16.80 5.28 6.94
CA GLN A 813 16.97 6.23 5.84
C GLN A 813 15.63 6.67 5.26
N ASN A 814 14.69 5.75 5.07
CA ASN A 814 13.35 6.02 4.53
C ASN A 814 12.35 6.59 5.55
N ALA A 815 12.82 6.98 6.75
CA ALA A 815 11.97 7.47 7.85
C ALA A 815 10.86 6.49 8.31
N GLN A 816 10.98 5.20 7.98
CA GLN A 816 10.10 4.12 8.45
C GLN A 816 10.49 3.64 9.86
N ILE A 817 11.72 3.87 10.31
CA ILE A 817 12.18 3.72 11.70
C ILE A 817 12.73 5.08 12.13
N ARG A 818 11.86 5.93 12.70
CA ARG A 818 12.15 7.32 13.02
C ARG A 818 11.34 7.81 14.21
N GLY A 819 11.91 7.66 15.40
CA GLY A 819 11.38 8.23 16.64
C GLY A 819 12.00 9.58 17.03
N ASN A 820 11.76 9.98 18.27
CA ASN A 820 12.43 11.11 18.92
C ASN A 820 13.96 10.94 18.91
N ASN A 821 14.69 12.03 19.21
CA ASN A 821 16.15 12.00 19.30
C ASN A 821 16.62 10.88 20.24
N GLY A 822 17.57 10.08 19.75
CA GLY A 822 18.13 8.92 20.41
C GLY A 822 17.44 7.60 20.04
N MET A 823 16.15 7.58 19.69
CA MET A 823 15.41 6.32 19.48
C MET A 823 15.92 5.55 18.27
N HIS A 824 15.85 6.15 17.07
CA HIS A 824 16.29 5.50 15.84
C HIS A 824 17.81 5.32 15.80
N GLN A 825 18.56 6.18 16.49
CA GLN A 825 19.99 6.01 16.70
C GLN A 825 20.30 4.77 17.53
N SER A 826 19.54 4.52 18.61
CA SER A 826 19.66 3.30 19.43
C SER A 826 19.37 2.08 18.60
N THR A 827 18.23 2.06 17.88
CA THR A 827 17.87 0.94 17.01
C THR A 827 18.95 0.64 15.97
N LEU A 828 19.49 1.66 15.28
CA LEU A 828 20.55 1.47 14.28
C LEU A 828 21.88 1.04 14.89
N ALA A 829 22.25 1.56 16.06
CA ALA A 829 23.45 1.13 16.78
C ALA A 829 23.33 -0.34 17.19
N THR A 830 22.17 -0.73 17.74
CA THR A 830 21.89 -2.10 18.14
C THR A 830 21.91 -3.03 16.93
N ALA A 831 21.35 -2.63 15.78
CA ALA A 831 21.42 -3.43 14.56
C ALA A 831 22.86 -3.64 14.09
N ALA A 832 23.67 -2.58 14.10
CA ALA A 832 25.07 -2.63 13.66
C ALA A 832 25.94 -3.52 14.56
N VAL A 833 25.75 -3.44 15.88
CA VAL A 833 26.49 -4.24 16.86
C VAL A 833 26.00 -5.68 16.89
N VAL A 834 24.70 -5.92 16.71
CA VAL A 834 24.17 -7.29 16.64
C VAL A 834 24.62 -7.97 15.35
N LEU A 835 24.61 -7.31 14.19
CA LEU A 835 25.10 -7.92 12.95
C LEU A 835 26.60 -8.28 13.03
N ASP A 836 27.41 -7.45 13.71
CA ASP A 836 28.85 -7.68 13.95
C ASP A 836 29.64 -7.99 12.66
N SER A 837 29.36 -7.24 11.57
CA SER A 837 29.87 -7.52 10.21
C SER A 837 30.44 -6.28 9.55
N MET A 838 31.63 -6.40 8.96
CA MET A 838 32.24 -5.32 8.18
C MET A 838 32.02 -5.57 6.68
N PRO A 839 31.70 -4.53 5.88
CA PRO A 839 31.71 -3.11 6.23
C PRO A 839 30.43 -2.56 6.88
N GLU A 840 29.34 -3.33 6.96
CA GLU A 840 28.00 -2.83 7.34
C GLU A 840 27.98 -2.13 8.71
N THR A 841 28.54 -2.76 9.74
CA THR A 841 28.63 -2.21 11.10
C THR A 841 29.26 -0.81 11.08
N LYS A 842 30.37 -0.63 10.36
CA LYS A 842 31.03 0.67 10.29
C LYS A 842 30.17 1.69 9.58
N GLU A 843 29.58 1.32 8.45
CA GLU A 843 28.73 2.23 7.68
C GLU A 843 27.54 2.73 8.51
N TRP A 844 26.84 1.83 9.19
CA TRP A 844 25.65 2.15 9.97
C TRP A 844 25.99 3.01 11.20
N LEU A 845 27.11 2.71 11.86
CA LEU A 845 27.58 3.53 12.99
C LEU A 845 28.10 4.90 12.52
N ASP A 846 28.88 4.96 11.43
CA ASP A 846 29.27 6.24 10.80
C ASP A 846 28.03 7.09 10.51
N PHE A 847 26.97 6.48 9.96
CA PHE A 847 25.70 7.17 9.68
C PHE A 847 25.06 7.74 10.94
N ASN A 848 25.08 7.01 12.06
CA ASN A 848 24.57 7.48 13.34
C ASN A 848 25.26 8.77 13.83
N PHE A 849 26.58 8.87 13.62
CA PHE A 849 27.37 10.04 14.02
C PHE A 849 27.41 11.14 12.95
N LYS A 850 27.07 10.83 11.71
CA LYS A 850 27.02 11.76 10.58
C LYS A 850 25.94 12.84 10.80
N SER A 851 26.30 14.09 10.51
CA SER A 851 25.34 15.19 10.45
C SER A 851 24.41 15.06 9.24
N GLY A 852 23.14 15.39 9.41
CA GLY A 852 22.13 15.34 8.38
C GLY A 852 20.81 15.98 8.80
N VAL A 853 19.77 15.66 8.05
CA VAL A 853 18.39 16.07 8.29
C VAL A 853 17.56 14.83 8.61
N SER A 854 16.70 14.93 9.63
CA SER A 854 15.63 13.97 9.91
C SER A 854 14.30 14.65 9.58
N SER A 855 13.62 14.18 8.52
CA SER A 855 12.34 14.70 8.04
C SER A 855 11.25 13.62 8.08
N ALA A 856 10.05 13.96 7.65
CA ALA A 856 8.94 13.02 7.53
C ALA A 856 9.17 11.91 6.49
N SER A 857 10.07 12.13 5.53
CA SER A 857 10.26 11.22 4.39
C SER A 857 11.68 10.67 4.27
N ASN A 858 12.65 11.25 4.99
CA ASN A 858 14.05 10.84 4.87
C ASN A 858 14.87 11.19 6.12
N VAL A 859 15.81 10.32 6.48
CA VAL A 859 16.88 10.57 7.44
C VAL A 859 18.21 10.45 6.70
N THR A 860 19.01 11.52 6.70
CA THR A 860 20.30 11.58 5.94
C THR A 860 21.55 11.46 6.83
N GLY A 861 21.35 11.42 8.14
CA GLY A 861 22.34 11.17 9.18
C GLY A 861 21.69 11.15 10.57
N GLY A 862 22.24 10.36 11.48
CA GLY A 862 21.71 10.16 12.84
C GLY A 862 21.98 11.31 13.81
N ASN A 863 22.79 12.30 13.42
CA ASN A 863 22.97 13.56 14.15
C ASN A 863 23.46 13.47 15.60
N ILE A 864 23.95 12.33 16.12
CA ILE A 864 24.33 12.21 17.55
C ILE A 864 25.24 13.35 18.02
N LEU A 865 26.35 13.60 17.30
CA LEU A 865 27.30 14.66 17.66
C LEU A 865 26.71 16.06 17.44
N ALA A 866 25.94 16.25 16.37
CA ALA A 866 25.29 17.53 16.08
C ALA A 866 24.30 17.90 17.19
N THR A 867 23.51 16.95 17.67
CA THR A 867 22.56 17.13 18.79
C THR A 867 23.30 17.51 20.07
N PHE A 868 24.40 16.81 20.41
CA PHE A 868 25.18 17.14 21.61
C PHE A 868 25.84 18.52 21.57
N ILE A 869 26.18 19.02 20.38
CA ILE A 869 26.77 20.35 20.21
C ILE A 869 25.69 21.45 20.19
N ASN A 870 24.63 21.25 19.41
CA ASN A 870 23.67 22.31 19.08
C ASN A 870 22.46 22.35 20.02
N ASP A 871 21.96 21.19 20.44
CA ASP A 871 20.66 21.08 21.13
C ASP A 871 20.79 20.77 22.61
N VAL A 872 21.80 19.99 23.01
CA VAL A 872 22.13 19.80 24.42
C VAL A 872 22.89 21.03 24.89
N ASN A 873 22.28 21.82 25.76
CA ASN A 873 22.88 23.04 26.29
C ASN A 873 24.04 22.75 27.25
N ARG A 874 24.67 23.79 27.81
CA ARG A 874 25.84 23.64 28.72
C ARG A 874 25.51 23.00 30.07
N ASP A 875 24.24 22.98 30.46
CA ASP A 875 23.78 22.42 31.73
C ASP A 875 23.34 20.96 31.58
N GLY A 876 23.30 20.43 30.35
CA GLY A 876 22.97 19.04 30.05
C GLY A 876 21.50 18.80 29.70
N HIS A 877 20.73 19.86 29.41
CA HIS A 877 19.34 19.72 28.93
C HIS A 877 19.30 19.84 27.40
N GLY A 878 18.53 18.99 26.74
CA GLY A 878 18.08 19.18 25.36
C GLY A 878 17.19 20.43 25.20
N ASN A 879 16.72 20.65 23.98
CA ASN A 879 16.00 21.88 23.59
C ASN A 879 14.50 21.87 23.96
N GLU A 880 13.97 20.73 24.43
CA GLU A 880 12.61 20.61 24.96
C GLU A 880 12.62 21.03 26.43
N ALA A 881 12.17 22.23 26.77
CA ALA A 881 12.30 22.82 28.12
C ALA A 881 11.76 21.96 29.29
N ALA A 882 11.01 20.89 29.03
CA ALA A 882 10.36 20.04 30.01
C ALA A 882 11.29 18.95 30.60
N PRO A 883 11.37 18.77 31.94
CA PRO A 883 12.16 17.70 32.55
C PRO A 883 11.83 16.28 32.06
N GLY A 884 10.55 15.98 31.83
CA GLY A 884 10.13 14.66 31.35
C GLY A 884 10.72 14.30 29.98
N TYR A 885 10.74 15.25 29.04
CA TYR A 885 11.35 15.04 27.71
C TYR A 885 12.88 14.98 27.77
N ASN A 886 13.51 15.77 28.63
CA ASN A 886 14.97 15.67 28.82
C ASN A 886 15.41 14.34 29.42
N GLN A 887 14.63 13.80 30.36
CA GLN A 887 14.85 12.47 30.90
C GLN A 887 14.69 11.41 29.79
N LEU A 888 13.70 11.56 28.91
CA LEU A 888 13.52 10.68 27.75
C LEU A 888 14.77 10.71 26.85
N TRP A 889 15.29 11.89 26.49
CA TRP A 889 16.50 12.00 25.68
C TRP A 889 17.69 11.25 26.31
N LEU A 890 17.92 11.44 27.62
CA LEU A 890 18.96 10.71 28.34
C LEU A 890 18.73 9.20 28.25
N SER A 891 17.51 8.72 28.52
CA SER A 891 17.17 7.30 28.41
C SER A 891 17.47 6.72 27.03
N GLN A 892 17.15 7.45 25.95
CA GLN A 892 17.40 6.98 24.59
C GLN A 892 18.90 6.94 24.25
N TYR A 893 19.68 7.95 24.67
CA TYR A 893 21.13 7.94 24.46
C TYR A 893 21.86 6.94 25.35
N ILE A 894 21.32 6.57 26.52
CA ILE A 894 21.81 5.43 27.32
C ILE A 894 21.69 4.13 26.52
N GLY A 895 20.62 3.94 25.74
CA GLY A 895 20.49 2.79 24.83
C GLY A 895 21.66 2.70 23.87
N VAL A 896 21.95 3.79 23.14
CA VAL A 896 23.10 3.89 22.24
C VAL A 896 24.41 3.62 22.98
N ALA A 897 24.61 4.26 24.14
CA ALA A 897 25.85 4.17 24.91
C ALA A 897 26.10 2.73 25.41
N ASN A 898 25.09 2.07 25.98
CA ASN A 898 25.19 0.70 26.47
C ASN A 898 25.48 -0.31 25.36
N THR A 899 24.91 -0.11 24.17
CA THR A 899 25.17 -0.95 23.00
C THR A 899 26.61 -0.82 22.51
N LEU A 900 27.19 0.38 22.58
CA LEU A 900 28.54 0.66 22.08
C LEU A 900 29.64 0.46 23.14
N ALA A 901 29.29 0.47 24.43
CA ALA A 901 30.23 0.31 25.53
C ALA A 901 30.95 -1.05 25.45
N GLY A 902 32.27 -1.00 25.26
CA GLY A 902 33.11 -2.19 25.13
C GLY A 902 33.05 -2.89 23.77
N TYR A 903 32.39 -2.31 22.75
CA TYR A 903 32.32 -2.90 21.42
C TYR A 903 33.62 -2.71 20.62
N GLU A 904 34.29 -3.82 20.28
CA GLU A 904 35.66 -3.81 19.76
C GLU A 904 35.79 -3.35 18.30
N LEU A 905 34.76 -3.51 17.48
CA LEU A 905 34.83 -3.15 16.05
C LEU A 905 34.66 -1.65 15.79
N TYR A 906 34.21 -0.87 16.78
CA TYR A 906 34.04 0.58 16.67
C TYR A 906 34.35 1.31 18.00
N PRO A 907 35.59 1.26 18.50
CA PRO A 907 35.95 1.79 19.83
C PRO A 907 35.91 3.32 19.93
N ALA A 908 35.85 4.03 18.80
CA ALA A 908 35.83 5.50 18.76
C ALA A 908 34.47 6.11 19.14
N ALA A 909 33.43 5.31 19.37
CA ALA A 909 32.07 5.78 19.62
C ALA A 909 31.60 5.74 21.09
N ASP A 910 32.48 5.49 22.05
CA ASP A 910 32.07 5.43 23.45
C ASP A 910 31.45 6.77 23.90
N LEU A 911 30.14 6.77 24.11
CA LEU A 911 29.41 7.97 24.49
C LEU A 911 29.68 8.38 25.94
N TYR A 912 30.09 7.45 26.82
CA TYR A 912 30.42 7.79 28.22
C TYR A 912 31.62 8.73 28.32
N GLU A 913 32.51 8.72 27.33
CA GLU A 913 33.62 9.68 27.24
C GLU A 913 33.18 11.07 26.73
N ASN A 914 31.94 11.22 26.24
CA ASN A 914 31.45 12.50 25.73
C ASN A 914 31.03 13.45 26.88
N PRO A 915 31.58 14.67 26.95
CA PRO A 915 31.31 15.59 28.07
C PRO A 915 29.86 16.08 28.13
N LYS A 916 29.17 16.17 26.99
CA LYS A 916 27.75 16.57 26.94
C LYS A 916 26.85 15.45 27.43
N PHE A 917 27.10 14.22 26.98
CA PHE A 917 26.38 13.05 27.46
C PHE A 917 26.58 12.85 28.96
N ARG A 918 27.84 12.94 29.45
CA ARG A 918 28.11 12.96 30.89
C ARG A 918 27.28 14.01 31.61
N LYS A 919 27.21 15.24 31.10
CA LYS A 919 26.47 16.34 31.73
C LYS A 919 24.96 16.08 31.83
N MET A 920 24.37 15.35 30.88
CA MET A 920 22.93 15.00 30.89
C MET A 920 22.53 14.22 32.15
N PHE A 921 23.37 13.32 32.66
CA PHE A 921 23.11 12.59 33.92
C PHE A 921 22.98 13.52 35.13
N PHE A 922 23.68 14.65 35.12
CA PHE A 922 23.65 15.62 36.22
C PHE A 922 22.52 16.64 36.07
N ALA A 923 21.93 16.78 34.88
CA ALA A 923 21.04 17.88 34.53
C ALA A 923 19.77 17.95 35.40
N MET A 924 19.24 16.81 35.84
CA MET A 924 18.02 16.77 36.67
C MET A 924 18.26 17.04 38.15
N ILE A 925 19.50 16.88 38.65
CA ILE A 925 19.82 17.02 40.08
C ILE A 925 19.50 18.44 40.59
N PRO A 926 19.93 19.53 39.90
CA PRO A 926 19.62 20.89 40.35
C PRO A 926 18.15 21.27 40.24
N LEU A 927 17.32 20.47 39.56
CA LEU A 927 15.88 20.71 39.49
C LEU A 927 15.12 20.23 40.73
N MET A 928 15.75 19.46 41.63
CA MET A 928 15.17 19.10 42.92
C MET A 928 15.06 20.34 43.83
N LEU A 929 13.86 20.91 43.97
CA LEU A 929 13.65 22.19 44.65
C LEU A 929 13.58 22.02 46.17
N THR A 930 12.69 21.14 46.60
CA THR A 930 12.68 20.60 47.96
C THR A 930 13.35 19.24 47.90
N ASP A 931 13.83 18.72 49.03
CA ASP A 931 14.34 17.34 49.16
C ASP A 931 13.26 16.26 48.86
N LYS A 932 12.17 16.64 48.20
CA LYS A 932 11.03 15.81 47.87
C LYS A 932 10.63 15.92 46.39
N TYR A 933 10.59 17.12 45.82
CA TYR A 933 10.01 17.34 44.48
C TYR A 933 10.91 18.15 43.55
N SER A 934 10.83 17.82 42.27
CA SER A 934 11.47 18.56 41.19
C SER A 934 10.58 19.71 40.69
N ALA A 935 11.18 20.71 40.05
CA ALA A 935 10.44 21.75 39.33
C ALA A 935 9.63 21.12 38.18
N ILE A 936 8.31 21.28 38.19
CA ILE A 936 7.41 20.77 37.13
C ILE A 936 7.16 21.91 36.13
N ILE A 937 8.03 22.02 35.13
CA ILE A 937 8.02 23.09 34.11
C ILE A 937 7.78 22.46 32.73
N GLY A 938 7.02 23.14 31.88
CA GLY A 938 6.66 22.64 30.55
C GLY A 938 5.76 21.41 30.61
N ASP A 939 5.78 20.61 29.54
CA ASP A 939 5.03 19.35 29.44
C ASP A 939 5.66 18.26 30.31
N SER A 940 5.42 18.37 31.62
CA SER A 940 5.97 17.46 32.62
C SER A 940 4.89 17.13 33.66
N ALA A 941 4.59 15.83 33.78
CA ALA A 941 3.60 15.29 34.70
C ALA A 941 2.20 15.93 34.52
N SER A 942 1.37 15.83 35.55
CA SER A 942 0.03 16.43 35.58
C SER A 942 -0.01 17.55 36.62
N THR A 943 -0.77 18.60 36.33
CA THR A 943 -0.99 19.73 37.25
C THR A 943 -1.43 19.23 38.63
N GLY A 944 -0.74 19.68 39.68
CA GLY A 944 -1.07 19.33 41.07
C GLY A 944 -0.59 17.96 41.54
N ASN A 945 0.17 17.21 40.72
CA ASN A 945 0.77 15.93 41.10
C ASN A 945 2.30 16.05 41.25
N PRO A 946 2.82 16.46 42.41
CA PRO A 946 4.24 16.71 42.60
C PRO A 946 5.05 15.41 42.49
N THR A 947 6.12 15.42 41.69
CA THR A 947 6.97 14.26 41.41
C THR A 947 8.46 14.65 41.42
N ARG A 948 9.35 13.64 41.35
CA ARG A 948 10.80 13.78 41.25
C ARG A 948 11.27 13.26 39.90
N TYR A 949 12.17 13.99 39.23
CA TYR A 949 12.68 13.69 37.88
C TYR A 949 14.12 13.14 37.86
N VAL A 950 14.68 12.82 39.03
CA VAL A 950 15.98 12.14 39.12
C VAL A 950 15.74 10.64 39.24
N ASP A 951 16.29 9.87 38.30
CA ASP A 951 16.12 8.43 38.21
C ASP A 951 17.25 7.68 38.93
N MET A 952 16.88 6.73 39.80
CA MET A 952 17.84 5.96 40.59
C MET A 952 18.79 5.13 39.70
N ASN A 953 18.23 4.38 38.75
CA ASN A 953 19.00 3.43 37.95
C ASN A 953 19.96 4.16 37.00
N GLN A 954 19.52 5.27 36.40
CA GLN A 954 20.39 6.13 35.59
C GLN A 954 21.52 6.73 36.42
N THR A 955 21.25 7.10 37.68
CA THR A 955 22.27 7.67 38.57
C THR A 955 23.27 6.60 39.01
N ILE A 956 22.83 5.37 39.34
CA ILE A 956 23.69 4.23 39.63
C ILE A 956 24.61 3.93 38.44
N LEU A 957 24.04 3.85 37.22
CA LEU A 957 24.80 3.66 36.00
C LEU A 957 25.88 4.75 35.83
N ALA A 958 25.49 6.02 35.96
CA ALA A 958 26.44 7.13 35.90
C ALA A 958 27.55 7.03 36.95
N TYR A 959 27.22 6.63 38.18
CA TYR A 959 28.21 6.45 39.25
C TYR A 959 29.19 5.33 38.93
N GLN A 960 28.72 4.21 38.36
CA GLN A 960 29.59 3.10 37.97
C GLN A 960 30.64 3.52 36.92
N HIS A 961 30.29 4.43 36.01
CA HIS A 961 31.22 4.97 35.00
C HIS A 961 32.10 6.11 35.53
N TYR A 962 31.53 7.10 36.22
CA TYR A 962 32.23 8.35 36.54
C TYR A 962 32.81 8.40 37.95
N LYS A 963 32.33 7.55 38.87
CA LYS A 963 32.72 7.50 40.29
C LYS A 963 32.67 8.88 40.98
N ASP A 964 31.73 9.72 40.56
CA ASP A 964 31.58 11.09 41.06
C ASP A 964 30.87 11.09 42.43
N PRO A 965 31.43 11.71 43.49
CA PRO A 965 30.83 11.72 44.82
C PRO A 965 29.40 12.25 44.88
N LEU A 966 29.06 13.23 44.02
CA LEU A 966 27.70 13.79 43.98
C LEU A 966 26.67 12.74 43.57
N LEU A 967 27.01 11.86 42.63
CA LEU A 967 26.10 10.80 42.18
C LEU A 967 25.85 9.78 43.30
N ALA A 968 26.89 9.37 44.03
CA ALA A 968 26.74 8.51 45.21
C ALA A 968 25.88 9.15 46.31
N GLN A 969 26.08 10.45 46.59
CA GLN A 969 25.25 11.20 47.52
C GLN A 969 23.78 11.25 47.08
N VAL A 970 23.52 11.46 45.78
CA VAL A 970 22.17 11.44 45.22
C VAL A 970 21.55 10.05 45.32
N ILE A 971 22.27 8.99 44.97
CA ILE A 971 21.79 7.60 45.07
C ILE A 971 21.39 7.28 46.52
N TYR A 972 22.29 7.56 47.47
CA TYR A 972 22.02 7.35 48.90
C TYR A 972 20.78 8.13 49.35
N PHE A 973 20.65 9.38 48.94
CA PHE A 973 19.48 10.22 49.22
C PHE A 973 18.18 9.66 48.60
N LEU A 974 18.22 9.22 47.34
CA LEU A 974 17.08 8.62 46.65
C LEU A 974 16.65 7.30 47.33
N ASN A 975 17.59 6.61 47.98
CA ASN A 975 17.36 5.38 48.73
C ASN A 975 17.11 5.65 50.23
N ASN A 976 16.49 6.79 50.56
CA ASN A 976 16.13 7.18 51.92
C ASN A 976 17.31 7.25 52.89
N ASN A 977 18.46 7.70 52.41
CA ASN A 977 19.71 7.75 53.17
C ASN A 977 20.11 6.36 53.71
N SER A 978 20.01 5.34 52.86
CA SER A 978 20.52 3.99 53.13
C SER A 978 21.28 3.46 51.92
N THR A 979 22.27 2.61 52.15
CA THR A 979 22.92 1.80 51.10
C THR A 979 22.34 0.40 50.97
N GLU A 980 21.43 0.02 51.88
CA GLU A 980 20.76 -1.28 51.86
C GLU A 980 19.90 -1.44 50.60
N GLY A 981 20.01 -2.60 49.96
CA GLY A 981 19.24 -2.95 48.75
C GLY A 981 19.75 -2.27 47.47
N ILE A 982 20.76 -1.42 47.53
CA ILE A 982 21.37 -0.83 46.32
C ILE A 982 22.21 -1.89 45.61
N HIS A 983 22.00 -2.04 44.31
CA HIS A 983 22.79 -2.92 43.48
C HIS A 983 22.89 -2.36 42.05
N GLY A 984 23.92 -2.79 41.32
CA GLY A 984 24.05 -2.58 39.89
C GLY A 984 23.22 -3.59 39.09
N ASP A 985 23.40 -3.55 37.77
CA ASP A 985 22.71 -4.45 36.86
C ASP A 985 23.15 -5.93 37.03
N ILE A 986 22.23 -6.88 36.77
CA ILE A 986 22.44 -8.32 36.94
C ILE A 986 23.60 -8.89 36.12
N PHE A 987 24.02 -8.24 35.04
CA PHE A 987 25.14 -8.65 34.19
C PHE A 987 26.52 -8.26 34.75
N HIS A 988 26.59 -7.46 35.83
CA HIS A 988 27.86 -7.12 36.47
C HIS A 988 28.48 -8.30 37.23
N GLU A 989 29.81 -8.37 37.29
CA GLU A 989 30.51 -9.43 38.03
C GLU A 989 30.22 -9.37 39.55
N ASP A 990 30.17 -8.17 40.12
CA ASP A 990 29.78 -7.93 41.51
C ASP A 990 28.78 -6.76 41.62
N PRO A 991 27.47 -7.04 41.46
CA PRO A 991 26.45 -5.99 41.42
C PRO A 991 26.24 -5.31 42.78
N GLU A 992 26.55 -5.93 43.92
CA GLU A 992 26.36 -5.30 45.24
C GLU A 992 27.56 -4.44 45.68
N GLN A 993 28.71 -4.54 45.00
CA GLN A 993 29.88 -3.71 45.30
C GLN A 993 29.58 -2.21 45.23
N VAL A 994 28.64 -1.80 44.38
CA VAL A 994 28.25 -0.38 44.25
C VAL A 994 27.69 0.19 45.56
N ALA A 995 27.00 -0.61 46.38
CA ALA A 995 26.50 -0.16 47.68
C ALA A 995 27.64 0.16 48.66
N ALA A 996 28.66 -0.70 48.69
CA ALA A 996 29.85 -0.50 49.52
C ALA A 996 30.66 0.72 49.05
N ASP A 997 30.82 0.88 47.73
CA ASP A 997 31.48 2.05 47.13
C ASP A 997 30.74 3.35 47.51
N ILE A 998 29.41 3.35 47.47
CA ILE A 998 28.59 4.50 47.86
C ILE A 998 28.75 4.76 49.36
N GLN A 999 28.70 3.73 50.21
CA GLN A 999 28.86 3.89 51.65
C GLN A 999 30.20 4.57 51.99
N GLN A 1000 31.28 4.15 51.31
CA GLN A 1000 32.59 4.77 51.48
C GLN A 1000 32.56 6.26 51.12
N VAL A 1001 31.88 6.65 50.03
CA VAL A 1001 31.70 8.06 49.66
C VAL A 1001 30.91 8.81 50.73
N ILE A 1002 29.85 8.23 51.28
CA ILE A 1002 29.05 8.88 52.33
C ILE A 1002 29.87 9.04 53.62
N ASP A 1003 30.68 8.06 53.99
CA ASP A 1003 31.56 8.14 55.14
C ASP A 1003 32.63 9.24 54.99
N GLU A 1004 33.11 9.48 53.75
CA GLU A 1004 34.13 10.49 53.46
C GLU A 1004 33.56 11.90 53.25
N TYR A 1005 32.47 12.03 52.48
CA TYR A 1005 31.93 13.31 52.00
C TYR A 1005 30.62 13.72 52.66
N GLY A 1006 29.98 12.83 53.43
CA GLY A 1006 28.68 13.03 54.05
C GLY A 1006 27.50 12.89 53.07
N PRO A 1007 26.24 13.01 53.58
CA PRO A 1007 25.03 12.94 52.76
C PRO A 1007 24.86 14.16 51.82
N LEU A 1008 23.93 14.04 50.87
CA LEU A 1008 23.65 15.09 49.89
C LEU A 1008 23.25 16.42 50.56
N VAL A 1009 23.91 17.52 50.16
CA VAL A 1009 23.53 18.89 50.53
C VAL A 1009 23.48 19.75 49.28
N LEU A 1010 22.26 20.01 48.77
CA LEU A 1010 22.06 20.84 47.58
C LEU A 1010 22.20 22.33 47.92
N LYS A 1011 23.09 23.01 47.21
CA LYS A 1011 23.28 24.47 47.32
C LYS A 1011 22.38 25.21 46.33
N SER A 1012 22.33 26.54 46.44
CA SER A 1012 21.73 27.38 45.39
C SER A 1012 22.47 27.15 44.05
N ASP A 1013 21.73 27.16 42.94
CA ASP A 1013 22.25 26.85 41.60
C ASP A 1013 21.72 27.83 40.54
N ASN A 1014 22.46 27.98 39.45
CA ASN A 1014 22.13 28.86 38.33
C ASN A 1014 22.40 28.18 36.98
N LEU A 1015 21.37 27.56 36.41
CA LEU A 1015 21.37 26.86 35.14
C LEU A 1015 21.15 27.84 33.99
N THR A 1016 22.20 28.57 33.62
CA THR A 1016 22.12 29.65 32.61
C THR A 1016 21.95 29.18 31.16
N GLY A 1017 22.15 27.89 30.88
CA GLY A 1017 21.79 27.24 29.62
C GLY A 1017 20.34 26.77 29.60
N TYR A 1018 19.82 26.29 30.74
CA TYR A 1018 18.42 25.87 30.88
C TYR A 1018 17.45 27.05 31.11
N GLY A 1019 17.95 28.16 31.68
CA GLY A 1019 17.17 29.35 32.00
C GLY A 1019 16.50 29.32 33.39
N LEU A 1020 17.08 28.57 34.35
CA LEU A 1020 16.54 28.43 35.70
C LEU A 1020 17.57 28.82 36.77
N SER A 1021 17.14 29.58 37.77
CA SER A 1021 17.91 29.79 39.01
C SER A 1021 17.13 29.21 40.19
N VAL A 1022 17.81 28.47 41.05
CA VAL A 1022 17.24 27.89 42.27
C VAL A 1022 17.97 28.44 43.48
N LEU A 1023 17.24 29.13 44.35
CA LEU A 1023 17.76 29.68 45.60
C LEU A 1023 17.32 28.78 46.75
N ARG A 1024 18.30 28.19 47.46
CA ARG A 1024 18.10 27.27 48.59
C ARG A 1024 18.67 27.88 49.86
N ASP A 1025 17.88 27.88 50.92
CA ASP A 1025 18.26 28.26 52.28
C ASP A 1025 17.48 27.39 53.29
N GLY A 1026 18.00 27.24 54.50
CA GLY A 1026 17.47 26.38 55.56
C GLY A 1026 18.08 24.98 55.63
N TYR A 1027 17.86 24.30 56.76
CA TYR A 1027 18.24 22.90 56.97
C TYR A 1027 16.98 22.04 57.03
N ASN A 1028 16.99 20.88 56.38
CA ASN A 1028 15.93 19.90 56.53
C ASN A 1028 16.05 19.22 57.92
N ILE A 1029 15.13 19.54 58.82
CA ILE A 1029 15.15 19.08 60.23
C ILE A 1029 14.41 17.73 60.38
N THR A 1030 13.79 17.24 59.31
CA THR A 1030 13.11 15.94 59.26
C THR A 1030 13.94 15.00 58.41
N ILE A 1031 14.80 14.23 59.06
CA ILE A 1031 15.38 13.03 58.48
C ILE A 1031 14.39 11.92 58.81
N ASP A 1032 13.62 11.45 57.83
CA ASP A 1032 12.92 10.18 57.97
C ASP A 1032 14.00 9.10 58.04
N LEU A 1033 14.37 8.71 59.28
CA LEU A 1033 15.32 7.65 59.57
C LEU A 1033 14.55 6.34 59.77
N GLY A 1034 14.89 5.29 59.04
CA GLY A 1034 14.41 3.93 59.28
C GLY A 1034 14.15 3.09 58.03
N ILE A 1035 13.83 1.80 58.24
CA ILE A 1035 13.41 0.87 57.19
C ILE A 1035 11.93 1.14 56.88
N HIS A 1036 11.64 1.55 55.65
CA HIS A 1036 10.27 1.73 55.19
C HIS A 1036 9.72 0.40 54.66
N HIS A 1037 8.66 -0.11 55.31
CA HIS A 1037 7.90 -1.25 54.81
C HIS A 1037 6.68 -0.78 54.02
N THR A 1038 6.47 -1.33 52.83
CA THR A 1038 5.21 -1.14 52.10
C THR A 1038 4.10 -1.89 52.84
N LEU A 1039 2.97 -1.24 53.10
CA LEU A 1039 1.85 -1.86 53.83
C LEU A 1039 1.35 -3.16 53.15
N ALA A 1040 1.44 -3.23 51.81
CA ALA A 1040 1.07 -4.39 51.00
C ALA A 1040 2.04 -5.59 51.12
N GLU A 1041 3.26 -5.35 51.58
CA GLU A 1041 4.31 -6.37 51.72
C GLU A 1041 4.44 -6.86 53.16
N LEU A 1042 3.77 -6.19 54.10
CA LEU A 1042 3.76 -6.60 55.50
C LEU A 1042 2.84 -7.81 55.70
N PRO A 1043 3.29 -8.83 56.46
CA PRO A 1043 2.42 -9.90 56.92
C PRO A 1043 1.19 -9.31 57.63
N TYR A 1044 0.01 -9.80 57.27
CA TYR A 1044 -1.24 -9.31 57.84
C TYR A 1044 -2.20 -10.43 58.23
N THR A 1045 -3.08 -10.10 59.16
CA THR A 1045 -4.27 -10.88 59.49
C THR A 1045 -5.47 -9.95 59.35
N ALA A 1046 -6.45 -10.31 58.53
CA ALA A 1046 -7.63 -9.50 58.26
C ALA A 1046 -8.90 -10.29 58.58
N SER A 1047 -9.92 -9.64 59.14
CA SER A 1047 -11.23 -10.25 59.40
C SER A 1047 -12.17 -10.23 58.18
N ALA A 1048 -11.80 -9.46 57.14
CA ALA A 1048 -12.49 -9.36 55.86
C ALA A 1048 -11.46 -9.33 54.71
N ASP A 1049 -11.94 -9.49 53.48
CA ASP A 1049 -11.06 -9.54 52.31
C ASP A 1049 -10.22 -8.27 52.16
N LEU A 1050 -8.93 -8.47 51.96
CA LEU A 1050 -7.94 -7.43 51.74
C LEU A 1050 -7.39 -7.59 50.33
N GLU A 1051 -7.78 -6.69 49.44
CA GLU A 1051 -7.41 -6.75 48.02
C GLU A 1051 -6.29 -5.74 47.70
N THR A 1052 -5.33 -6.17 46.89
CA THR A 1052 -4.29 -5.27 46.39
C THR A 1052 -4.76 -4.64 45.08
N ILE A 1053 -4.97 -3.32 45.09
CA ILE A 1053 -5.40 -2.55 43.93
C ILE A 1053 -4.22 -1.78 43.37
N ARG A 1054 -3.94 -1.98 42.07
CA ARG A 1054 -2.88 -1.28 41.32
C ARG A 1054 -1.51 -1.37 42.00
N SER A 1055 -1.19 -2.54 42.54
CA SER A 1055 0.13 -2.94 43.05
C SER A 1055 0.70 -2.16 44.24
N GLN A 1056 0.04 -1.14 44.77
CA GLN A 1056 0.56 -0.33 45.90
C GLN A 1056 -0.52 0.17 46.88
N ARG A 1057 -1.79 -0.23 46.71
CA ARG A 1057 -2.88 0.15 47.62
C ARG A 1057 -3.60 -1.09 48.11
N LEU A 1058 -3.87 -1.16 49.41
CA LEU A 1058 -4.70 -2.19 50.00
C LEU A 1058 -6.13 -1.65 50.18
N LEU A 1059 -7.10 -2.36 49.65
CA LEU A 1059 -8.52 -2.13 49.92
C LEU A 1059 -8.98 -3.17 50.95
N PHE A 1060 -9.36 -2.71 52.14
CA PHE A 1060 -9.97 -3.53 53.16
C PHE A 1060 -11.49 -3.51 52.99
N ASN A 1061 -12.07 -4.62 52.53
CA ASN A 1061 -13.48 -4.75 52.22
C ASN A 1061 -14.31 -5.07 53.48
N ALA A 1062 -14.25 -4.20 54.49
CA ALA A 1062 -15.03 -4.33 55.72
C ALA A 1062 -16.53 -4.44 55.42
N GLN A 1063 -17.18 -5.49 55.92
CA GLN A 1063 -18.62 -5.76 55.73
C GLN A 1063 -19.42 -5.41 56.98
N ASP A 1064 -18.80 -5.48 58.17
CA ASP A 1064 -19.47 -5.30 59.45
C ASP A 1064 -18.73 -4.35 60.41
N ILE A 1065 -19.49 -3.76 61.35
CA ILE A 1065 -18.92 -2.97 62.44
C ILE A 1065 -18.09 -3.87 63.34
N GLY A 1066 -16.77 -3.64 63.38
CA GLY A 1066 -15.81 -4.44 64.14
C GLY A 1066 -14.78 -5.16 63.27
N ASP A 1067 -14.93 -5.12 61.94
CA ASP A 1067 -13.93 -5.63 61.03
C ASP A 1067 -12.59 -4.92 61.18
N SER A 1068 -11.50 -5.70 61.16
CA SER A 1068 -10.15 -5.19 61.38
C SER A 1068 -9.12 -5.89 60.50
N VAL A 1069 -8.06 -5.15 60.17
CA VAL A 1069 -6.84 -5.66 59.56
C VAL A 1069 -5.67 -5.28 60.46
N GLN A 1070 -4.82 -6.26 60.75
CA GLN A 1070 -3.64 -6.09 61.58
C GLN A 1070 -2.40 -6.45 60.76
N PHE A 1071 -1.47 -5.50 60.66
CA PHE A 1071 -0.17 -5.70 60.04
C PHE A 1071 0.88 -5.98 61.12
N THR A 1072 1.79 -6.91 60.85
CA THR A 1072 2.88 -7.26 61.75
C THR A 1072 4.21 -6.95 61.07
N PHE A 1073 5.09 -6.25 61.77
CA PHE A 1073 6.47 -6.03 61.35
C PHE A 1073 7.40 -6.17 62.54
N ASN A 1074 8.63 -6.61 62.29
CA ASN A 1074 9.65 -6.67 63.32
C ASN A 1074 10.30 -5.29 63.42
N VAL A 1075 10.38 -4.76 64.64
CA VAL A 1075 11.22 -3.61 64.93
C VAL A 1075 12.59 -4.17 65.29
N LEU A 1076 13.61 -3.85 64.49
CA LEU A 1076 15.01 -4.14 64.81
C LEU A 1076 15.53 -3.18 65.89
#